data_AF-A0A3D4R7P6-F1
#
_entry.id   AF-A0A3D4R7P6-F1
#
_cell.length_a   1.000
_cell.length_b   1.000
_cell.length_c   1.000
_cell.angle_alpha   90.00
_cell.angle_beta   90.00
_cell.angle_gamma   90.00
#
_symmetry.space_group_name_H-M   'P 1'
#
loop_
_entity.id
_entity.type
_entity.pdbx_description
1 polymer ?
#
loop_
_entity_poly.entity_id
_entity_poly.type
_entity_poly.pdbx_seq_one_letter_code
_entity_poly.pdbx_strand_id
1 'polypeptide(L)'
;MKRISRQLIPFLFLLLVELVLVLSNYTSGTFLMGWDNVMPEFNFSLNLKRSIFAVWQGYRGLGHIDSMSHAANILHTVTLWVMSFILPIYLLRYTFHFGMHFAGAVGMYLLLGKVFNNIVIPTKRQRVEGSSSTNFAELDSSTVLRFARNDKNTLGMTKIIPILGALFYQLNFVTIQMFYTPLEAFSVHFAALPFLALTLIKYLQKPTRKHFVLFLLVLILSTPQFFVSTLILPVFFLIVSILGSFLLFKKTTLRRCLRITASFFVVNAFWLLPFIYGAVTNAATIAEAKINQMSSEEIFLRNKVFGDTFNVLTLHGFSLNFVDLNADRISHLMMQPWRDHLYQIVPTVISITFAVVMLTGLFVAIRLLVRKSHEQPMFNKEIVFPFILSFLFAISMLGNNIPVLRELMNLLRTTIPFFGEAYRFPFTKFSLLFSFSYTVFFTVGIYLVAILFKAQRLRQLFLVIFSTGIFFLSLPAFSGNFFYPQLKVVLPKSYLQLFSYLHKQVPESERIVSLPAFEYWSWKYYRWGYRGSGFLWQGIPQPLMDRAFDPWSNFNENFYWELSYAIYRKDPELLGNVFDKYNVTLALFDNSLISAGQNRALFNEEIKTLLRQISFQPLATFGDLVLYQKANKIISNLVAVFDKLPTVFPAYVSSNNDRAYKQFSTYVNTNNDNEANIIYPFRALSTVTSSKKTREFVVFENGESFIFRSTLVNDNNGKPIQSGTYDKNEKLVFDANKNNELNAIKVTSCGSLIQSGKSVISDEYSGQNNWLHFSSLNTKNCLSFGLGNLSHNEGYLIAIESRNLAGTPLRVGLINRTAKHTEIEADLPRESNWITTYFILPPLAQDGLGYDIYITNNSIGADLSENDIGNVRVYSFPYEELLNFHLPTDMNSLAVSQSAIAEKLFSSLYKVTFTKNLENNVALWQAYDPGWLALQKTNSFPFLKPVGKHVLVNNWANGWQLKKSQIISPNDQTTVYLFFWPQILQWVGFGLLPLPFILLLRRKH
;
A
#
# COMPACT_ATOMS: atom_id res chain seq x y z
N MET A 1 46.45 26.15 8.26
CA MET A 1 45.37 25.19 7.92
C MET A 1 45.92 23.77 7.90
N LYS A 2 45.50 22.91 8.84
CA LYS A 2 45.93 21.50 8.91
C LYS A 2 45.45 20.77 7.64
N ARG A 3 46.35 20.06 6.95
CA ARG A 3 46.02 19.23 5.76
C ARG A 3 44.89 18.26 6.13
N ILE A 4 43.73 18.43 5.50
CA ILE A 4 42.63 17.45 5.54
C ILE A 4 43.22 16.09 5.16
N SER A 5 42.96 15.06 5.98
CA SER A 5 43.43 13.70 5.69
C SER A 5 42.94 13.27 4.30
N ARG A 6 43.85 12.75 3.45
CA ARG A 6 43.51 12.24 2.12
C ARG A 6 42.43 11.14 2.15
N GLN A 7 42.16 10.54 3.31
CA GLN A 7 41.10 9.55 3.51
C GLN A 7 39.69 10.15 3.60
N LEU A 8 39.57 11.46 3.89
CA LEU A 8 38.28 12.15 4.02
C LEU A 8 37.74 12.70 2.69
N ILE A 9 38.62 12.89 1.69
CA ILE A 9 38.27 13.46 0.38
C ILE A 9 37.06 12.77 -0.28
N PRO A 10 36.97 11.43 -0.32
CA PRO A 10 35.81 10.75 -0.92
C PRO A 10 34.48 11.12 -0.27
N PHE A 11 34.46 11.20 1.06
CA PHE A 11 33.26 11.54 1.82
C PHE A 11 32.88 13.01 1.61
N LEU A 12 33.87 13.91 1.58
CA LEU A 12 33.65 15.32 1.28
C LEU A 12 33.12 15.55 -0.13
N PHE A 13 33.56 14.76 -1.12
CA PHE A 13 33.05 14.83 -2.48
C PHE A 13 31.59 14.38 -2.57
N LEU A 14 31.24 13.23 -1.99
CA LEU A 14 29.84 12.76 -1.95
C LEU A 14 28.94 13.73 -1.16
N LEU A 15 29.48 14.33 -0.09
CA LEU A 15 28.78 15.35 0.69
C LEU A 15 28.56 16.63 -0.12
N LEU A 16 29.55 17.05 -0.93
CA LEU A 16 29.39 18.21 -1.80
C LEU A 16 28.27 17.98 -2.82
N VAL A 17 28.22 16.81 -3.47
CA VAL A 17 27.13 16.45 -4.38
C VAL A 17 25.77 16.51 -3.66
N GLU A 18 25.71 15.97 -2.44
CA GLU A 18 24.49 16.02 -1.62
C GLU A 18 24.08 17.46 -1.30
N LEU A 19 25.02 18.32 -0.88
CA LEU A 19 24.75 19.71 -0.55
C LEU A 19 24.21 20.47 -1.77
N VAL A 20 24.72 20.20 -2.97
CA VAL A 20 24.18 20.80 -4.21
C VAL A 20 22.74 20.31 -4.47
N LEU A 21 22.44 19.03 -4.24
CA LEU A 21 21.07 18.51 -4.35
C LEU A 21 20.14 19.18 -3.33
N VAL A 22 20.58 19.32 -2.08
CA VAL A 22 19.83 20.03 -1.02
C VAL A 22 19.53 21.46 -1.45
N LEU A 23 20.55 22.21 -1.88
CA LEU A 23 20.40 23.62 -2.27
C LEU A 23 19.50 23.81 -3.49
N SER A 24 19.52 22.88 -4.45
CA SER A 24 18.70 22.96 -5.67
C SER A 24 17.25 22.49 -5.47
N ASN A 25 16.98 21.65 -4.47
CA ASN A 25 15.66 21.01 -4.31
C ASN A 25 14.87 21.43 -3.09
N TYR A 26 15.50 22.05 -2.10
CA TYR A 26 14.79 22.63 -0.97
C TYR A 26 14.06 23.92 -1.39
N THR A 27 12.81 24.06 -0.96
CA THR A 27 12.03 25.29 -1.12
C THR A 27 11.74 25.86 0.27
N SER A 28 12.07 27.14 0.48
CA SER A 28 11.94 27.78 1.79
C SER A 28 10.49 27.78 2.27
N GLY A 29 10.26 27.41 3.53
CA GLY A 29 8.95 27.45 4.17
C GLY A 29 7.96 26.35 3.75
N THR A 30 8.36 25.40 2.90
CA THR A 30 7.51 24.28 2.50
C THR A 30 7.77 23.04 3.36
N PHE A 31 6.74 22.21 3.52
CA PHE A 31 6.86 20.82 3.92
C PHE A 31 7.04 19.96 2.68
N LEU A 32 7.83 18.90 2.79
CA LEU A 32 7.80 17.81 1.82
C LEU A 32 6.66 16.88 2.21
N MET A 33 5.47 17.00 1.62
CA MET A 33 4.30 16.20 1.98
C MET A 33 3.37 15.98 0.78
N GLY A 34 2.61 14.89 0.84
CA GLY A 34 1.84 14.38 -0.29
C GLY A 34 2.33 13.01 -0.72
N TRP A 35 1.71 12.47 -1.76
CA TRP A 35 1.82 11.07 -2.14
C TRP A 35 1.52 10.15 -0.94
N ASP A 36 2.48 9.32 -0.54
CA ASP A 36 2.49 8.61 0.73
C ASP A 36 3.51 9.23 1.68
N ASN A 37 3.14 9.35 2.96
CA ASN A 37 4.00 9.96 3.96
C ASN A 37 3.79 9.41 5.37
N VAL A 38 4.85 9.49 6.18
CA VAL A 38 4.81 9.21 7.62
C VAL A 38 5.35 10.44 8.34
N MET A 39 4.45 11.21 8.95
CA MET A 39 4.77 12.53 9.54
C MET A 39 4.63 12.53 11.08
N PRO A 40 5.50 11.80 11.82
CA PRO A 40 5.42 11.74 13.27
C PRO A 40 5.65 13.10 13.93
N GLU A 41 6.25 14.04 13.21
CA GLU A 41 6.59 15.37 13.70
C GLU A 41 5.38 16.25 14.08
N PHE A 42 4.18 15.91 13.60
CA PHE A 42 2.97 16.56 14.07
C PHE A 42 2.61 16.19 15.52
N ASN A 43 3.04 15.01 16.01
CA ASN A 43 2.92 14.63 17.42
C ASN A 43 3.83 13.42 17.75
N PHE A 44 5.09 13.67 18.14
CA PHE A 44 6.05 12.58 18.37
C PHE A 44 5.64 11.61 19.48
N SER A 45 5.14 12.13 20.60
CA SER A 45 4.74 11.30 21.75
C SER A 45 3.60 10.35 21.38
N LEU A 46 2.60 10.86 20.66
CA LEU A 46 1.47 10.06 20.18
C LEU A 46 1.91 8.97 19.21
N ASN A 47 2.73 9.32 18.21
CA ASN A 47 3.17 8.36 17.20
C ASN A 47 4.11 7.29 17.77
N LEU A 48 4.97 7.65 18.73
CA LEU A 48 5.79 6.68 19.43
C LEU A 48 4.94 5.70 20.26
N LYS A 49 3.93 6.20 20.98
CA LYS A 49 2.96 5.34 21.71
C LYS A 49 2.26 4.38 20.75
N ARG A 50 1.82 4.86 19.58
CA ARG A 50 1.18 4.04 18.55
C ARG A 50 2.10 2.97 17.97
N SER A 51 3.40 3.23 17.82
CA SER A 51 4.34 2.20 17.35
C SER A 51 4.65 1.14 18.41
N ILE A 52 4.61 1.48 19.70
CA ILE A 52 4.82 0.51 20.81
C ILE A 52 3.59 -0.39 21.01
N PHE A 53 2.39 0.13 20.77
CA PHE A 53 1.11 -0.60 20.82
C PHE A 53 0.50 -0.70 19.42
N ALA A 54 1.31 -1.18 18.47
CA ALA A 54 1.01 -1.08 17.05
C ALA A 54 -0.02 -2.10 16.55
N VAL A 55 -0.25 -3.20 17.26
CA VAL A 55 -0.99 -4.33 16.67
C VAL A 55 -2.47 -3.99 16.43
N TRP A 56 -3.11 -3.28 17.36
CA TRP A 56 -4.47 -2.75 17.15
C TRP A 56 -4.46 -1.24 16.88
N GLN A 57 -4.86 -0.84 15.67
CA GLN A 57 -4.84 0.55 15.20
C GLN A 57 -6.18 1.26 15.42
N GLY A 58 -6.64 1.35 16.67
CA GLY A 58 -7.96 1.91 17.01
C GLY A 58 -8.20 3.39 16.66
N TYR A 59 -7.18 4.13 16.22
CA TYR A 59 -7.31 5.51 15.73
C TYR A 59 -7.61 5.59 14.22
N ARG A 60 -7.51 4.46 13.50
CA ARG A 60 -7.72 4.40 12.05
C ARG A 60 -9.15 3.97 11.75
N GLY A 61 -10.05 4.94 11.69
CA GLY A 61 -11.48 4.73 11.51
C GLY A 61 -12.10 3.99 12.70
N LEU A 62 -12.68 2.83 12.42
CA LEU A 62 -13.29 1.93 13.39
C LEU A 62 -12.27 1.08 14.17
N GLY A 63 -11.00 1.13 13.80
CA GLY A 63 -9.95 0.24 14.28
C GLY A 63 -9.79 -1.00 13.41
N HIS A 64 -8.56 -1.51 13.29
CA HIS A 64 -8.24 -2.75 12.58
C HIS A 64 -6.87 -3.25 13.01
N ILE A 65 -6.57 -4.50 12.65
CA ILE A 65 -5.26 -5.08 12.86
C ILE A 65 -4.20 -4.47 11.94
N ASP A 66 -3.02 -4.20 12.47
CA ASP A 66 -1.92 -3.66 11.70
C ASP A 66 -1.45 -4.60 10.57
N SER A 67 -1.59 -4.11 9.34
CA SER A 67 -1.15 -4.78 8.11
C SER A 67 0.03 -4.07 7.44
N MET A 68 0.55 -2.99 8.04
CA MET A 68 1.68 -2.17 7.54
C MET A 68 2.89 -2.16 8.48
N SER A 69 2.92 -3.00 9.52
CA SER A 69 4.08 -3.12 10.43
C SER A 69 4.50 -1.78 11.04
N HIS A 70 3.54 -0.99 11.55
CA HIS A 70 3.79 0.33 12.18
C HIS A 70 4.85 0.29 13.28
N ALA A 71 4.98 -0.86 13.95
CA ALA A 71 6.02 -1.12 14.93
C ALA A 71 7.43 -0.88 14.36
N ALA A 72 7.68 -1.23 13.10
CA ALA A 72 8.99 -1.12 12.46
C ALA A 72 9.51 0.34 12.38
N ASN A 73 8.61 1.33 12.45
CA ASN A 73 8.93 2.76 12.34
C ASN A 73 9.39 3.45 13.63
N ILE A 74 9.56 2.72 14.75
CA ILE A 74 9.99 3.32 16.04
C ILE A 74 11.28 4.13 15.87
N LEU A 75 12.30 3.57 15.22
CA LEU A 75 13.59 4.26 15.08
C LEU A 75 13.52 5.48 14.16
N HIS A 76 12.65 5.45 13.14
CA HIS A 76 12.39 6.63 12.32
C HIS A 76 11.80 7.75 13.17
N THR A 77 10.75 7.45 13.94
CA THR A 77 10.08 8.40 14.84
C THR A 77 11.05 9.00 15.86
N VAL A 78 11.87 8.16 16.50
CA VAL A 78 12.87 8.60 17.48
C VAL A 78 13.94 9.48 16.82
N THR A 79 14.39 9.11 15.60
CA THR A 79 15.39 9.89 14.86
C THR A 79 14.88 11.30 14.55
N LEU A 80 13.66 11.41 14.00
CA LEU A 80 13.06 12.71 13.72
C LEU A 80 12.80 13.52 14.99
N TRP A 81 12.39 12.87 16.08
CA TRP A 81 12.18 13.56 17.36
C TRP A 81 13.49 14.17 17.87
N VAL A 82 14.60 13.43 17.84
CA VAL A 82 15.92 13.96 18.22
C VAL A 82 16.33 15.12 17.31
N MET A 83 16.09 15.01 16.00
CA MET A 83 16.40 16.09 15.05
C MET A 83 15.56 17.36 15.30
N SER A 84 14.33 17.22 15.80
CA SER A 84 13.42 18.35 16.06
C SER A 84 13.90 19.31 17.15
N PHE A 85 14.87 18.91 17.98
CA PHE A 85 15.50 19.82 18.96
C PHE A 85 16.42 20.87 18.30
N ILE A 86 16.84 20.64 17.06
CA ILE A 86 17.79 21.49 16.35
C ILE A 86 17.16 22.05 15.06
N LEU A 87 16.26 21.31 14.43
CA LEU A 87 15.65 21.65 13.16
C LEU A 87 14.17 22.00 13.31
N PRO A 88 13.66 23.01 12.59
CA PRO A 88 12.23 23.28 12.53
C PRO A 88 11.48 22.13 11.86
N ILE A 89 10.21 21.97 12.24
CA ILE A 89 9.36 20.84 11.83
C ILE A 89 9.30 20.62 10.32
N TYR A 90 9.22 21.69 9.52
CA TYR A 90 9.13 21.60 8.06
C TYR A 90 10.42 21.11 7.39
N LEU A 91 11.59 21.18 8.06
CA LEU A 91 12.87 20.69 7.55
C LEU A 91 13.16 19.22 7.86
N LEU A 92 12.42 18.61 8.79
CA LEU A 92 12.75 17.28 9.30
C LEU A 92 12.73 16.22 8.21
N ARG A 93 11.65 16.16 7.44
CA ARG A 93 11.48 15.17 6.36
C ARG A 93 12.48 15.36 5.22
N TYR A 94 12.73 16.61 4.79
CA TYR A 94 13.81 16.91 3.83
C TYR A 94 15.16 16.38 4.31
N THR A 95 15.53 16.73 5.56
CA THR A 95 16.82 16.37 6.13
C THR A 95 16.95 14.86 6.28
N PHE A 96 15.86 14.16 6.62
CA PHE A 96 15.85 12.71 6.70
C PHE A 96 16.09 12.03 5.34
N HIS A 97 15.37 12.45 4.29
CA HIS A 97 15.54 11.85 2.96
C HIS A 97 16.93 12.12 2.38
N PHE A 98 17.43 13.36 2.41
CA PHE A 98 18.80 13.66 2.00
C PHE A 98 19.84 12.95 2.88
N GLY A 99 19.59 12.84 4.19
CA GLY A 99 20.46 12.10 5.10
C GLY A 99 20.56 10.61 4.74
N MET A 100 19.44 9.96 4.42
CA MET A 100 19.42 8.57 3.97
C MET A 100 20.07 8.40 2.59
N HIS A 101 19.85 9.34 1.68
CA HIS A 101 20.47 9.35 0.35
C HIS A 101 22.01 9.47 0.44
N PHE A 102 22.50 10.39 1.26
CA PHE A 102 23.93 10.49 1.55
C PHE A 102 24.49 9.23 2.24
N ALA A 103 23.77 8.70 3.24
CA ALA A 103 24.19 7.50 3.95
C ALA A 103 24.31 6.30 3.01
N GLY A 104 23.39 6.12 2.06
CA GLY A 104 23.47 5.07 1.04
C GLY A 104 24.69 5.21 0.14
N ALA A 105 25.01 6.43 -0.33
CA ALA A 105 26.21 6.70 -1.12
C ALA A 105 27.50 6.34 -0.34
N VAL A 106 27.57 6.76 0.93
CA VAL A 106 28.69 6.44 1.83
C VAL A 106 28.80 4.93 2.07
N GLY A 107 27.69 4.27 2.37
CA GLY A 107 27.63 2.82 2.56
C GLY A 107 28.13 2.07 1.33
N MET A 108 27.73 2.53 0.14
CA MET A 108 28.16 1.93 -1.12
C MET A 108 29.64 2.16 -1.40
N TYR A 109 30.18 3.36 -1.14
CA TYR A 109 31.62 3.62 -1.24
C TYR A 109 32.43 2.68 -0.35
N LEU A 110 32.01 2.50 0.91
CA LEU A 110 32.68 1.61 1.87
C LEU A 110 32.60 0.13 1.45
N LEU A 111 31.46 -0.29 0.90
CA LEU A 111 31.28 -1.64 0.36
C LEU A 111 32.16 -1.90 -0.86
N LEU A 112 32.10 -1.02 -1.86
CA LEU A 112 32.93 -1.12 -3.06
C LEU A 112 34.41 -1.06 -2.70
N GLY A 113 34.82 -0.15 -1.81
CA GLY A 113 36.19 -0.13 -1.28
C GLY A 113 36.59 -1.49 -0.69
N LYS A 114 35.68 -2.22 -0.05
CA LYS A 114 35.94 -3.58 0.45
C LYS A 114 36.01 -4.65 -0.65
N VAL A 115 35.20 -4.53 -1.69
CA VAL A 115 35.25 -5.40 -2.89
C VAL A 115 36.59 -5.23 -3.61
N PHE A 116 37.06 -3.98 -3.79
CA PHE A 116 38.26 -3.65 -4.55
C PHE A 116 39.58 -3.68 -3.74
N ASN A 117 39.57 -3.45 -2.43
CA ASN A 117 40.80 -3.52 -1.60
C ASN A 117 41.35 -4.96 -1.44
N ASN A 118 40.60 -5.99 -1.82
CA ASN A 118 41.07 -7.38 -1.80
C ASN A 118 41.53 -7.87 -3.19
N ILE A 119 41.81 -6.98 -4.15
CA ILE A 119 42.44 -7.39 -5.42
C ILE A 119 43.83 -7.94 -5.09
N VAL A 120 43.98 -9.26 -5.19
CA VAL A 120 45.26 -9.94 -5.01
C VAL A 120 46.11 -9.68 -6.25
N ILE A 121 47.17 -8.89 -6.11
CA ILE A 121 48.21 -8.76 -7.15
C ILE A 121 49.15 -9.97 -6.96
N PRO A 122 49.18 -10.96 -7.87
CA PRO A 122 49.99 -12.16 -7.67
C PRO A 122 51.50 -11.84 -7.76
N THR A 123 52.17 -11.82 -6.61
CA THR A 123 53.62 -11.62 -6.50
C THR A 123 54.42 -12.93 -6.56
N LYS A 124 55.40 -12.94 -7.47
CA LYS A 124 56.65 -13.75 -7.58
C LYS A 124 56.67 -15.13 -8.28
N ARG A 125 57.51 -15.14 -9.34
CA ARG A 125 58.58 -16.09 -9.72
C ARG A 125 58.34 -17.60 -9.53
N GLN A 126 58.10 -18.29 -10.65
CA GLN A 126 58.86 -19.49 -10.99
C GLN A 126 59.34 -19.35 -12.43
N ARG A 127 60.66 -19.44 -12.61
CA ARG A 127 61.34 -19.58 -13.89
C ARG A 127 61.02 -21.00 -14.35
N VAL A 128 60.38 -21.15 -15.51
CA VAL A 128 60.46 -22.37 -16.31
C VAL A 128 60.81 -21.88 -17.71
N GLU A 129 62.03 -22.18 -18.11
CA GLU A 129 62.51 -22.09 -19.48
C GLU A 129 61.74 -23.09 -20.34
N GLY A 130 61.45 -22.74 -21.59
CA GLY A 130 61.14 -23.73 -22.61
C GLY A 130 59.93 -23.43 -23.51
N SER A 131 60.28 -23.26 -24.79
CA SER A 131 59.54 -23.53 -26.02
C SER A 131 58.47 -22.56 -26.54
N SER A 132 58.73 -22.22 -27.80
CA SER A 132 57.98 -21.46 -28.78
C SER A 132 56.77 -22.23 -29.32
N SER A 133 55.64 -21.56 -29.49
CA SER A 133 54.84 -21.61 -30.72
C SER A 133 53.80 -20.49 -30.72
N THR A 134 53.77 -19.77 -31.82
CA THR A 134 52.80 -18.73 -32.16
C THR A 134 51.50 -19.35 -32.62
N ASN A 135 50.38 -19.00 -32.01
CA ASN A 135 49.05 -19.06 -32.63
C ASN A 135 48.24 -17.81 -32.26
N PHE A 136 47.91 -17.03 -33.29
CA PHE A 136 47.08 -15.83 -33.26
C PHE A 136 45.60 -16.25 -33.35
N ALA A 137 44.94 -16.56 -32.23
CA ALA A 137 43.48 -16.72 -32.18
C ALA A 137 42.82 -16.73 -30.78
N GLU A 138 43.58 -16.55 -29.68
CA GLU A 138 43.00 -16.40 -28.35
C GLU A 138 43.35 -15.03 -27.79
N LEU A 139 42.35 -14.17 -27.60
CA LEU A 139 42.47 -12.99 -26.77
C LEU A 139 42.56 -13.46 -25.30
N ASP A 140 43.74 -13.97 -24.96
CA ASP A 140 43.98 -14.72 -23.74
C ASP A 140 43.82 -13.81 -22.52
N SER A 141 42.93 -14.23 -21.64
CA SER A 141 42.70 -13.68 -20.30
C SER A 141 43.98 -13.56 -19.44
N SER A 142 45.07 -14.26 -19.81
CA SER A 142 46.40 -14.08 -19.23
C SER A 142 47.03 -12.71 -19.54
N THR A 143 46.65 -12.09 -20.65
CA THR A 143 47.12 -10.78 -21.09
C THR A 143 46.60 -9.69 -20.15
N VAL A 144 45.29 -9.71 -19.85
CA VAL A 144 44.65 -8.78 -18.88
C VAL A 144 45.24 -8.95 -17.47
N LEU A 145 45.59 -10.17 -17.07
CA LEU A 145 46.17 -10.47 -15.76
C LEU A 145 47.67 -10.13 -15.65
N ARG A 146 48.44 -10.26 -16.73
CA ARG A 146 49.86 -9.83 -16.77
C ARG A 146 49.99 -8.30 -16.72
N PHE A 147 49.02 -7.55 -17.22
CA PHE A 147 49.06 -6.08 -17.24
C PHE A 147 48.82 -5.40 -15.88
N ALA A 148 48.12 -6.04 -14.94
CA ALA A 148 47.88 -5.48 -13.61
C ALA A 148 49.13 -5.44 -12.69
N ARG A 149 50.26 -5.98 -13.16
CA ARG A 149 51.35 -6.46 -12.30
C ARG A 149 52.42 -5.43 -11.90
N ASN A 150 52.43 -4.20 -12.47
CA ASN A 150 53.62 -3.33 -12.31
C ASN A 150 53.41 -1.81 -12.17
N ASP A 151 52.19 -1.30 -11.94
CA ASP A 151 51.98 0.17 -11.98
C ASP A 151 51.57 0.74 -10.61
N LYS A 152 52.32 1.73 -10.09
CA LYS A 152 51.91 2.57 -8.93
C LYS A 152 50.55 3.22 -9.17
N ASN A 153 50.15 3.37 -10.44
CA ASN A 153 48.85 3.88 -10.82
C ASN A 153 47.67 2.92 -10.53
N THR A 154 47.91 1.61 -10.46
CA THR A 154 46.86 0.62 -10.12
C THR A 154 46.35 0.81 -8.70
N LEU A 155 47.21 1.29 -7.79
CA LEU A 155 46.87 1.60 -6.40
C LEU A 155 46.03 2.89 -6.24
N GLY A 156 46.07 3.80 -7.22
CA GLY A 156 45.22 5.00 -7.26
C GLY A 156 43.80 4.69 -7.75
N MET A 157 43.70 3.78 -8.72
CA MET A 157 42.42 3.34 -9.30
C MET A 157 41.51 2.65 -8.27
N THR A 158 42.08 1.83 -7.38
CA THR A 158 41.33 1.14 -6.31
C THR A 158 40.68 2.09 -5.30
N LYS A 159 41.04 3.37 -5.30
CA LYS A 159 40.40 4.40 -4.47
C LYS A 159 39.39 5.27 -5.23
N ILE A 160 39.64 5.57 -6.50
CA ILE A 160 38.78 6.45 -7.32
C ILE A 160 37.57 5.70 -7.85
N ILE A 161 37.73 4.46 -8.32
CA ILE A 161 36.63 3.69 -8.93
C ILE A 161 35.50 3.39 -7.94
N PRO A 162 35.77 3.04 -6.66
CA PRO A 162 34.70 2.96 -5.66
C PRO A 162 33.93 4.27 -5.46
N ILE A 163 34.56 5.44 -5.64
CA ILE A 163 33.87 6.73 -5.56
C ILE A 163 32.91 6.89 -6.73
N LEU A 164 33.34 6.52 -7.94
CA LEU A 164 32.48 6.55 -9.13
C LEU A 164 31.30 5.58 -9.03
N GLY A 165 31.53 4.38 -8.50
CA GLY A 165 30.45 3.43 -8.21
C GLY A 165 29.48 3.97 -7.16
N ALA A 166 29.97 4.61 -6.10
CA ALA A 166 29.11 5.25 -5.10
C ALA A 166 28.32 6.44 -5.69
N LEU A 167 28.96 7.25 -6.52
CA LEU A 167 28.30 8.36 -7.24
C LEU A 167 27.22 7.84 -8.19
N PHE A 168 27.48 6.73 -8.89
CA PHE A 168 26.48 6.06 -9.72
C PHE A 168 25.32 5.52 -8.87
N TYR A 169 25.59 4.91 -7.70
CA TYR A 169 24.52 4.47 -6.80
C TYR A 169 23.62 5.63 -6.33
N GLN A 170 24.25 6.76 -6.01
CA GLN A 170 23.58 7.98 -5.57
C GLN A 170 22.72 8.59 -6.68
N LEU A 171 23.20 8.62 -7.92
CA LEU A 171 22.57 9.41 -8.99
C LEU A 171 21.91 8.59 -10.11
N ASN A 172 21.96 7.26 -10.07
CA ASN A 172 21.30 6.45 -11.10
C ASN A 172 19.78 6.61 -11.08
N PHE A 173 19.16 6.30 -12.21
CA PHE A 173 17.76 6.65 -12.42
C PHE A 173 16.75 5.83 -11.60
N VAL A 174 17.11 4.64 -11.13
CA VAL A 174 16.28 3.94 -10.12
C VAL A 174 16.26 4.73 -8.81
N THR A 175 17.43 5.19 -8.34
CA THR A 175 17.52 6.01 -7.11
C THR A 175 16.68 7.27 -7.26
N ILE A 176 16.83 7.98 -8.37
CA ILE A 176 16.00 9.17 -8.68
C ILE A 176 14.51 8.85 -8.58
N GLN A 177 14.02 7.80 -9.23
CA GLN A 177 12.60 7.44 -9.21
C GLN A 177 12.07 7.12 -7.80
N MET A 178 12.89 6.50 -6.94
CA MET A 178 12.51 6.22 -5.55
C MET A 178 12.51 7.46 -4.65
N PHE A 179 13.37 8.44 -4.93
CA PHE A 179 13.41 9.69 -4.19
C PHE A 179 12.47 10.76 -4.77
N TYR A 180 12.00 10.63 -6.00
CA TYR A 180 11.10 11.60 -6.63
C TYR A 180 9.77 11.74 -5.88
N THR A 181 9.16 10.61 -5.49
CA THR A 181 8.02 10.54 -4.57
C THR A 181 8.45 9.78 -3.31
N PRO A 182 9.19 10.40 -2.40
CA PRO A 182 9.93 9.69 -1.38
C PRO A 182 9.00 9.16 -0.29
N LEU A 183 9.19 7.90 0.08
CA LEU A 183 8.65 7.25 1.28
C LEU A 183 9.80 6.83 2.19
N GLU A 184 9.63 6.98 3.49
CA GLU A 184 10.69 6.78 4.50
C GLU A 184 11.26 5.36 4.41
N ALA A 185 10.38 4.37 4.22
CA ALA A 185 10.77 2.97 4.09
C ALA A 185 11.75 2.73 2.93
N PHE A 186 11.53 3.34 1.76
CA PHE A 186 12.41 3.18 0.59
C PHE A 186 13.71 3.95 0.75
N SER A 187 13.69 5.11 1.41
CA SER A 187 14.90 5.87 1.72
C SER A 187 15.82 5.08 2.68
N VAL A 188 15.23 4.48 3.72
CA VAL A 188 15.97 3.61 4.64
C VAL A 188 16.43 2.33 3.94
N HIS A 189 15.63 1.74 3.06
CA HIS A 189 16.03 0.57 2.28
C HIS A 189 17.26 0.85 1.39
N PHE A 190 17.26 1.98 0.67
CA PHE A 190 18.39 2.45 -0.12
C PHE A 190 19.66 2.60 0.74
N ALA A 191 19.55 3.24 1.91
CA ALA A 191 20.67 3.40 2.83
C ALA A 191 21.14 2.05 3.41
N ALA A 192 20.21 1.16 3.74
CA ALA A 192 20.46 -0.08 4.47
C ALA A 192 21.18 -1.14 3.64
N LEU A 193 20.85 -1.30 2.35
CA LEU A 193 21.37 -2.37 1.49
C LEU A 193 22.91 -2.45 1.52
N PRO A 194 23.67 -1.36 1.27
CA PRO A 194 25.14 -1.42 1.34
C PRO A 194 25.69 -1.71 2.74
N PHE A 195 25.11 -1.12 3.80
CA PHE A 195 25.59 -1.32 5.16
C PHE A 195 25.34 -2.73 5.68
N LEU A 196 24.17 -3.31 5.38
CA LEU A 196 23.84 -4.69 5.72
C LEU A 196 24.82 -5.66 5.04
N ALA A 197 25.04 -5.50 3.74
CA ALA A 197 26.00 -6.32 3.00
C ALA A 197 27.43 -6.16 3.55
N LEU A 198 27.89 -4.92 3.76
CA LEU A 198 29.24 -4.61 4.24
C LEU A 198 29.52 -5.22 5.61
N THR A 199 28.61 -5.03 6.56
CA THR A 199 28.79 -5.49 7.95
C THR A 199 28.71 -7.01 8.05
N LEU A 200 27.79 -7.63 7.31
CA LEU A 200 27.68 -9.09 7.22
C LEU A 200 28.93 -9.72 6.60
N ILE A 201 29.42 -9.20 5.47
CA ILE A 201 30.65 -9.66 4.82
C ILE A 201 31.85 -9.49 5.77
N LYS A 202 31.97 -8.36 6.46
CA LYS A 202 33.04 -8.14 7.45
C LYS A 202 33.02 -9.18 8.57
N TYR A 203 31.84 -9.49 9.11
CA TYR A 203 31.69 -10.52 10.14
C TYR A 203 32.03 -11.92 9.62
N LEU A 204 31.55 -12.30 8.43
CA LEU A 204 31.83 -13.62 7.85
C LEU A 204 33.32 -13.80 7.51
N GLN A 205 34.00 -12.73 7.11
CA GLN A 205 35.44 -12.77 6.87
C GLN A 205 36.27 -12.81 8.16
N LYS A 206 35.88 -12.03 9.17
CA LYS A 206 36.57 -11.93 10.47
C LYS A 206 35.52 -12.03 11.59
N PRO A 207 35.20 -13.25 12.05
CA PRO A 207 34.10 -13.49 12.99
C PRO A 207 34.48 -13.05 14.41
N THR A 208 34.46 -11.74 14.65
CA THR A 208 34.69 -11.14 15.97
C THR A 208 33.39 -10.60 16.54
N ARG A 209 33.31 -10.50 17.88
CA ARG A 209 32.15 -9.93 18.60
C ARG A 209 31.82 -8.52 18.08
N LYS A 210 32.83 -7.67 17.89
CA LYS A 210 32.68 -6.31 17.38
C LYS A 210 31.96 -6.27 16.02
N HIS A 211 32.37 -7.11 15.06
CA HIS A 211 31.74 -7.12 13.74
C HIS A 211 30.30 -7.64 13.78
N PHE A 212 30.02 -8.61 14.65
CA PHE A 212 28.65 -9.11 14.81
C PHE A 212 27.74 -8.09 15.49
N VAL A 213 28.21 -7.42 16.55
CA VAL A 213 27.47 -6.30 17.18
C VAL A 213 27.20 -5.20 16.16
N LEU A 214 28.19 -4.83 15.35
CA LEU A 214 28.00 -3.84 14.29
C LEU A 214 26.94 -4.27 13.27
N PHE A 215 26.92 -5.53 12.85
CA PHE A 215 25.87 -6.07 11.98
C PHE A 215 24.48 -6.00 12.66
N LEU A 216 24.36 -6.38 13.93
CA LEU A 216 23.10 -6.29 14.67
C LEU A 216 22.61 -4.85 14.82
N LEU A 217 23.51 -3.89 15.06
CA LEU A 217 23.16 -2.47 15.13
C LEU A 217 22.63 -1.95 13.79
N VAL A 218 23.32 -2.27 12.68
CA VAL A 218 22.83 -1.90 11.34
C VAL A 218 21.48 -2.55 11.05
N LEU A 219 21.30 -3.82 11.44
CA LEU A 219 20.02 -4.51 11.26
C LEU A 219 18.89 -3.82 12.03
N ILE A 220 19.11 -3.44 13.29
CA ILE A 220 18.15 -2.68 14.09
C ILE A 220 17.86 -1.33 13.44
N LEU A 221 18.89 -0.54 13.12
CA LEU A 221 18.74 0.78 12.48
C LEU A 221 18.01 0.73 11.14
N SER A 222 18.09 -0.42 10.45
CA SER A 222 17.42 -0.63 9.17
C SER A 222 15.94 -1.05 9.30
N THR A 223 15.43 -1.31 10.51
CA THR A 223 14.04 -1.76 10.72
C THR A 223 12.96 -0.85 10.12
N PRO A 224 13.10 0.50 10.05
CA PRO A 224 12.07 1.34 9.44
C PRO A 224 11.77 1.02 7.97
N GLN A 225 12.68 0.36 7.24
CA GLN A 225 12.38 -0.12 5.88
C GLN A 225 11.19 -1.09 5.86
N PHE A 226 10.94 -1.82 6.95
CA PHE A 226 9.89 -2.84 7.02
C PHE A 226 8.52 -2.29 7.39
N PHE A 227 8.35 -0.97 7.52
CA PHE A 227 7.03 -0.35 7.39
C PHE A 227 6.38 -0.72 6.05
N VAL A 228 7.19 -0.89 5.01
CA VAL A 228 6.79 -1.63 3.82
C VAL A 228 7.23 -3.08 4.01
N SER A 229 6.39 -3.87 4.67
CA SER A 229 6.71 -5.24 5.13
C SER A 229 7.22 -6.16 4.02
N THR A 230 6.75 -5.99 2.79
CA THR A 230 7.18 -6.73 1.60
C THR A 230 8.69 -6.56 1.28
N LEU A 231 9.35 -5.52 1.79
CA LEU A 231 10.80 -5.35 1.66
C LEU A 231 11.61 -6.38 2.46
N ILE A 232 10.98 -7.16 3.33
CA ILE A 232 11.66 -8.28 3.99
C ILE A 232 12.21 -9.30 2.99
N LEU A 233 11.49 -9.56 1.88
CA LEU A 233 11.89 -10.54 0.87
C LEU A 233 13.22 -10.15 0.18
N PRO A 234 13.37 -8.96 -0.44
CA PRO A 234 14.64 -8.57 -1.07
C PRO A 234 15.79 -8.48 -0.05
N VAL A 235 15.55 -8.03 1.18
CA VAL A 235 16.60 -7.99 2.22
C VAL A 235 17.02 -9.39 2.65
N PHE A 236 16.05 -10.28 2.90
CA PHE A 236 16.33 -11.65 3.29
C PHE A 236 17.06 -12.41 2.18
N PHE A 237 16.66 -12.20 0.92
CA PHE A 237 17.34 -12.79 -0.22
C PHE A 237 18.81 -12.33 -0.34
N LEU A 238 19.09 -11.04 -0.11
CA LEU A 238 20.47 -10.53 -0.05
C LEU A 238 21.29 -11.22 1.06
N ILE A 239 20.72 -11.35 2.27
CA ILE A 239 21.39 -12.02 3.40
C ILE A 239 21.67 -13.49 3.07
N VAL A 240 20.67 -14.23 2.57
CA VAL A 240 20.82 -15.64 2.20
C VAL A 240 21.83 -15.82 1.07
N SER A 241 21.84 -14.92 0.08
CA SER A 241 22.84 -14.94 -1.00
C SER A 241 24.26 -14.77 -0.47
N ILE A 242 24.47 -13.90 0.52
CA ILE A 242 25.77 -13.72 1.18
C ILE A 242 26.14 -14.97 1.99
N LEU A 243 25.22 -15.52 2.77
CA LEU A 243 25.47 -16.73 3.58
C LEU A 243 25.80 -17.94 2.68
N GLY A 244 25.00 -18.18 1.64
CA GLY A 244 25.20 -19.26 0.68
C GLY A 244 26.55 -19.17 -0.02
N SER A 245 26.96 -17.97 -0.43
CA SER A 245 28.29 -17.76 -1.03
C SER A 245 29.44 -18.12 -0.10
N PHE A 246 29.39 -17.71 1.17
CA PHE A 246 30.44 -18.04 2.14
C PHE A 246 30.45 -19.51 2.55
N LEU A 247 29.30 -20.19 2.52
CA LEU A 247 29.20 -21.64 2.69
C LEU A 247 29.90 -22.37 1.53
N LEU A 248 29.62 -21.97 0.29
CA LEU A 248 30.15 -22.60 -0.91
C LEU A 248 31.67 -22.37 -1.08
N PHE A 249 32.14 -21.13 -0.89
CA PHE A 249 33.51 -20.75 -1.28
C PHE A 249 34.48 -20.60 -0.11
N LYS A 250 34.00 -20.42 1.14
CA LYS A 250 34.88 -20.08 2.27
C LYS A 250 34.53 -20.87 3.53
N LYS A 251 34.53 -22.22 3.45
CA LYS A 251 34.38 -23.23 4.54
C LYS A 251 33.74 -22.68 5.84
N THR A 252 32.64 -21.94 5.70
CA THR A 252 31.99 -21.29 6.82
C THR A 252 31.11 -22.34 7.46
N THR A 253 30.97 -22.33 8.78
CA THR A 253 30.17 -23.36 9.46
C THR A 253 28.69 -23.07 9.28
N LEU A 254 27.90 -24.10 8.96
CA LEU A 254 26.43 -24.03 8.90
C LEU A 254 25.84 -23.42 10.18
N ARG A 255 26.40 -23.79 11.34
CA ARG A 255 26.05 -23.22 12.66
C ARG A 255 26.16 -21.69 12.71
N ARG A 256 27.13 -21.08 12.02
CA ARG A 256 27.28 -19.62 11.96
C ARG A 256 26.18 -19.00 11.11
N CYS A 257 25.84 -19.62 9.97
CA CYS A 257 24.77 -19.16 9.10
C CYS A 257 23.42 -19.23 9.83
N LEU A 258 23.12 -20.35 10.50
CA LEU A 258 21.93 -20.50 11.34
C LEU A 258 21.85 -19.43 12.43
N ARG A 259 22.97 -19.07 13.07
CA ARG A 259 23.00 -17.99 14.07
C ARG A 259 22.63 -16.63 13.46
N ILE A 260 23.13 -16.31 12.27
CA ILE A 260 22.84 -15.04 11.59
C ILE A 260 21.37 -15.01 11.18
N THR A 261 20.87 -16.08 10.57
CA THR A 261 19.45 -16.22 10.19
C THR A 261 18.54 -16.11 11.41
N ALA A 262 18.84 -16.81 12.50
CA ALA A 262 18.08 -16.71 13.74
C ALA A 262 18.10 -15.29 14.31
N SER A 263 19.27 -14.63 14.29
CA SER A 263 19.39 -13.24 14.77
C SER A 263 18.60 -12.27 13.89
N PHE A 264 18.52 -12.51 12.58
CA PHE A 264 17.70 -11.73 11.67
C PHE A 264 16.22 -11.78 12.05
N PHE A 265 15.68 -12.98 12.27
CA PHE A 265 14.28 -13.15 12.69
C PHE A 265 14.03 -12.61 14.09
N VAL A 266 14.95 -12.80 15.04
CA VAL A 266 14.83 -12.30 16.42
C VAL A 266 14.80 -10.78 16.47
N VAL A 267 15.69 -10.09 15.74
CA VAL A 267 15.72 -8.62 15.71
C VAL A 267 14.44 -8.05 15.09
N ASN A 268 13.85 -8.75 14.12
CA ASN A 268 12.63 -8.32 13.45
C ASN A 268 11.34 -8.84 14.11
N ALA A 269 11.42 -9.68 15.15
CA ALA A 269 10.28 -10.37 15.73
C ALA A 269 9.17 -9.42 16.24
N PHE A 270 9.55 -8.25 16.77
CA PHE A 270 8.61 -7.28 17.36
C PHE A 270 7.60 -6.71 16.36
N TRP A 271 7.93 -6.65 15.08
CA TRP A 271 7.01 -6.25 14.02
C TRP A 271 6.60 -7.44 13.13
N LEU A 272 7.49 -8.41 12.94
CA LEU A 272 7.27 -9.53 12.03
C LEU A 272 6.25 -10.54 12.56
N LEU A 273 6.28 -10.87 13.86
CA LEU A 273 5.31 -11.80 14.45
C LEU A 273 3.86 -11.29 14.35
N PRO A 274 3.53 -10.05 14.79
CA PRO A 274 2.19 -9.53 14.62
C PRO A 274 1.82 -9.34 13.14
N PHE A 275 2.77 -8.94 12.28
CA PHE A 275 2.51 -8.83 10.84
C PHE A 275 2.13 -10.18 10.20
N ILE A 276 2.83 -11.27 10.53
CA ILE A 276 2.49 -12.61 10.01
C ILE A 276 1.07 -12.99 10.42
N TYR A 277 0.69 -12.74 11.67
CA TYR A 277 -0.67 -12.97 12.14
C TYR A 277 -1.70 -12.12 11.37
N GLY A 278 -1.44 -10.82 11.19
CA GLY A 278 -2.30 -9.91 10.42
C GLY A 278 -2.40 -10.28 8.93
N ALA A 279 -1.30 -10.69 8.32
CA ALA A 279 -1.28 -11.11 6.91
C ALA A 279 -2.13 -12.37 6.69
N VAL A 280 -2.05 -13.35 7.59
CA VAL A 280 -2.86 -14.59 7.48
C VAL A 280 -4.36 -14.30 7.70
N THR A 281 -4.69 -13.38 8.60
CA THR A 281 -6.09 -13.10 8.97
C THR A 281 -6.77 -12.06 8.07
N ASN A 282 -6.03 -11.11 7.49
CA ASN A 282 -6.59 -9.94 6.81
C ASN A 282 -6.25 -9.82 5.31
N ALA A 283 -5.43 -10.72 4.74
CA ALA A 283 -5.05 -10.63 3.33
C ALA A 283 -6.24 -10.71 2.36
N ALA A 284 -7.27 -11.50 2.70
CA ALA A 284 -8.51 -11.57 1.92
C ALA A 284 -9.23 -10.21 1.89
N THR A 285 -9.40 -9.58 3.05
CA THR A 285 -9.98 -8.22 3.17
C THR A 285 -9.23 -7.21 2.31
N ILE A 286 -7.90 -7.26 2.32
CA ILE A 286 -7.07 -6.34 1.51
C ILE A 286 -7.31 -6.60 0.02
N ALA A 287 -7.28 -7.85 -0.44
CA ALA A 287 -7.50 -8.17 -1.85
C ALA A 287 -8.94 -7.83 -2.32
N GLU A 288 -9.92 -7.95 -1.42
CA GLU A 288 -11.33 -7.69 -1.71
C GLU A 288 -11.76 -6.22 -1.53
N ALA A 289 -10.91 -5.37 -0.95
CA ALA A 289 -11.22 -3.95 -0.81
C ALA A 289 -11.45 -3.28 -2.18
N LYS A 290 -12.44 -2.39 -2.25
CA LYS A 290 -12.87 -1.77 -3.53
C LYS A 290 -11.72 -1.14 -4.31
N ILE A 291 -10.88 -0.39 -3.62
CA ILE A 291 -9.73 0.29 -4.21
C ILE A 291 -8.71 -0.67 -4.84
N ASN A 292 -8.51 -1.85 -4.25
CA ASN A 292 -7.54 -2.83 -4.73
C ASN A 292 -8.12 -3.62 -5.91
N GLN A 293 -9.40 -4.00 -5.85
CA GLN A 293 -10.13 -4.58 -6.99
C GLN A 293 -10.02 -3.70 -8.25
N MET A 294 -10.11 -2.37 -8.08
CA MET A 294 -10.13 -1.42 -9.19
C MET A 294 -8.74 -1.01 -9.70
N SER A 295 -7.66 -1.20 -8.92
CA SER A 295 -6.33 -0.66 -9.23
C SER A 295 -5.20 -1.69 -9.37
N SER A 296 -5.28 -2.86 -8.72
CA SER A 296 -4.15 -3.80 -8.63
C SER A 296 -3.67 -4.31 -10.00
N GLU A 297 -4.59 -4.61 -10.91
CA GLU A 297 -4.23 -5.02 -12.27
C GLU A 297 -3.63 -3.88 -13.08
N GLU A 298 -4.27 -2.70 -13.05
CA GLU A 298 -3.76 -1.53 -13.76
C GLU A 298 -2.33 -1.18 -13.32
N ILE A 299 -2.06 -1.20 -12.01
CA ILE A 299 -0.73 -0.98 -11.45
C ILE A 299 0.27 -2.02 -11.98
N PHE A 300 -0.12 -3.29 -12.02
CA PHE A 300 0.74 -4.36 -12.53
C PHE A 300 1.06 -4.18 -14.02
N LEU A 301 0.06 -3.89 -14.85
CA LEU A 301 0.23 -3.65 -16.29
C LEU A 301 1.14 -2.44 -16.55
N ARG A 302 0.97 -1.35 -15.78
CA ARG A 302 1.87 -0.17 -15.86
C ARG A 302 3.32 -0.53 -15.53
N ASN A 303 3.55 -1.42 -14.55
CA ASN A 303 4.90 -1.94 -14.28
C ASN A 303 5.41 -2.81 -15.43
N LYS A 304 4.55 -3.62 -16.04
CA LYS A 304 4.89 -4.51 -17.16
C LYS A 304 5.33 -3.75 -18.42
N VAL A 305 4.83 -2.54 -18.66
CA VAL A 305 5.32 -1.66 -19.75
C VAL A 305 6.82 -1.41 -19.66
N PHE A 306 7.38 -1.32 -18.46
CA PHE A 306 8.81 -1.09 -18.22
C PHE A 306 9.57 -2.37 -17.86
N GLY A 307 8.91 -3.53 -17.94
CA GLY A 307 9.46 -4.83 -17.58
C GLY A 307 10.17 -5.54 -18.72
N ASP A 308 10.44 -4.87 -19.85
CA ASP A 308 11.24 -5.41 -20.96
C ASP A 308 12.75 -5.21 -20.74
N THR A 309 13.55 -5.86 -21.58
CA THR A 309 15.01 -5.85 -21.48
C THR A 309 15.60 -4.44 -21.56
N PHE A 310 15.09 -3.59 -22.44
CA PHE A 310 15.63 -2.24 -22.63
C PHE A 310 15.37 -1.38 -21.39
N ASN A 311 14.11 -1.30 -20.95
CA ASN A 311 13.73 -0.47 -19.81
C ASN A 311 14.38 -0.94 -18.51
N VAL A 312 14.42 -2.25 -18.25
CA VAL A 312 15.07 -2.79 -17.04
C VAL A 312 16.57 -2.51 -17.03
N LEU A 313 17.29 -2.72 -18.14
CA LEU A 313 18.74 -2.50 -18.19
C LEU A 313 19.12 -1.01 -18.23
N THR A 314 18.27 -0.14 -18.77
CA THR A 314 18.46 1.32 -18.76
C THR A 314 17.90 2.00 -17.51
N LEU A 315 17.45 1.21 -16.52
CA LEU A 315 16.99 1.68 -15.21
C LEU A 315 15.68 2.49 -15.23
N HIS A 316 14.89 2.39 -16.31
CA HIS A 316 13.56 2.99 -16.41
C HIS A 316 12.52 2.22 -15.58
N GLY A 317 11.48 2.91 -15.15
CA GLY A 317 10.41 2.35 -14.33
C GLY A 317 9.07 3.04 -14.54
N PHE A 318 8.03 2.47 -13.95
CA PHE A 318 6.64 2.87 -14.19
C PHE A 318 6.32 4.33 -13.81
N SER A 319 7.10 4.93 -12.91
CA SER A 319 6.95 6.33 -12.49
C SER A 319 7.04 7.32 -13.65
N LEU A 320 7.76 6.97 -14.73
CA LEU A 320 7.85 7.77 -15.94
C LEU A 320 6.50 7.97 -16.65
N ASN A 321 5.60 6.99 -16.59
CA ASN A 321 4.27 7.07 -17.21
C ASN A 321 3.14 7.28 -16.19
N PHE A 322 3.48 7.64 -14.95
CA PHE A 322 2.46 7.95 -13.97
C PHE A 322 1.87 9.35 -14.25
N VAL A 323 0.56 9.45 -14.15
CA VAL A 323 -0.21 10.67 -14.42
C VAL A 323 -0.69 11.24 -13.10
N ASP A 324 -0.45 12.52 -12.87
CA ASP A 324 -1.02 13.28 -11.77
C ASP A 324 -1.84 14.45 -12.35
N LEU A 325 -2.60 15.12 -11.50
CA LEU A 325 -3.23 16.38 -11.83
C LEU A 325 -2.27 17.52 -11.47
N ASN A 326 -2.28 18.62 -12.22
CA ASN A 326 -1.59 19.86 -11.84
C ASN A 326 -2.52 20.77 -11.00
N ALA A 327 -2.04 21.96 -10.61
CA ALA A 327 -2.82 22.96 -9.86
C ALA A 327 -4.14 23.34 -10.55
N ASP A 328 -4.11 23.39 -11.89
CA ASP A 328 -5.25 23.70 -12.75
C ASP A 328 -6.14 22.49 -13.06
N ARG A 329 -5.88 21.34 -12.41
CA ARG A 329 -6.60 20.06 -12.58
C ARG A 329 -6.47 19.46 -13.98
N ILE A 330 -5.41 19.80 -14.68
CA ILE A 330 -5.05 19.20 -15.95
C ILE A 330 -4.15 18.01 -15.67
N SER A 331 -4.47 16.87 -16.27
CA SER A 331 -3.64 15.67 -16.18
C SER A 331 -2.29 15.87 -16.88
N HIS A 332 -1.19 15.61 -16.17
CA HIS A 332 0.17 15.68 -16.70
C HIS A 332 1.00 14.50 -16.22
N LEU A 333 2.10 14.22 -16.92
CA LEU A 333 3.05 13.19 -16.50
C LEU A 333 3.86 13.67 -15.30
N MET A 334 3.83 12.89 -14.23
CA MET A 334 4.48 13.22 -12.96
C MET A 334 5.98 13.50 -13.13
N MET A 335 6.65 12.73 -13.99
CA MET A 335 8.09 12.84 -14.29
C MET A 335 8.38 13.47 -15.66
N GLN A 336 7.55 14.42 -16.13
CA GLN A 336 7.73 15.07 -17.44
C GLN A 336 9.16 15.60 -17.69
N PRO A 337 9.79 16.38 -16.77
CA PRO A 337 11.16 16.89 -17.00
C PRO A 337 12.21 15.78 -17.17
N TRP A 338 12.00 14.63 -16.53
CA TRP A 338 12.87 13.46 -16.68
C TRP A 338 12.64 12.74 -18.00
N ARG A 339 11.39 12.61 -18.46
CA ARG A 339 11.11 12.03 -19.78
C ARG A 339 11.74 12.85 -20.90
N ASP A 340 11.53 14.17 -20.85
CA ASP A 340 12.04 15.11 -21.85
C ASP A 340 13.56 15.09 -21.96
N HIS A 341 14.25 14.76 -20.86
CA HIS A 341 15.69 14.55 -20.83
C HIS A 341 16.07 13.14 -21.31
N LEU A 342 15.58 12.08 -20.65
CA LEU A 342 16.04 10.71 -20.85
C LEU A 342 15.80 10.17 -22.26
N TYR A 343 14.71 10.59 -22.91
CA TYR A 343 14.37 10.15 -24.27
C TYR A 343 15.08 10.93 -25.37
N GLN A 344 15.94 11.88 -25.03
CA GLN A 344 16.89 12.43 -25.99
C GLN A 344 17.94 11.38 -26.36
N ILE A 345 18.49 11.53 -27.56
CA ILE A 345 19.48 10.58 -28.12
C ILE A 345 20.69 10.44 -27.19
N VAL A 346 21.25 11.56 -26.70
CA VAL A 346 22.49 11.54 -25.90
C VAL A 346 22.30 10.83 -24.55
N PRO A 347 21.32 11.18 -23.69
CA PRO A 347 21.01 10.43 -22.47
C PRO A 347 20.73 8.95 -22.73
N THR A 348 19.93 8.62 -23.75
CA THR A 348 19.66 7.21 -24.09
C THR A 348 20.94 6.44 -24.42
N VAL A 349 21.84 7.02 -25.23
CA VAL A 349 23.14 6.40 -25.56
C VAL A 349 24.02 6.23 -24.32
N ILE A 350 24.04 7.20 -23.40
CA ILE A 350 24.81 7.08 -22.15
C ILE A 350 24.23 5.96 -21.26
N SER A 351 22.90 5.87 -21.13
CA SER A 351 22.23 4.80 -20.39
C SER A 351 22.53 3.41 -20.97
N ILE A 352 22.47 3.26 -22.31
CA ILE A 352 22.86 2.01 -22.99
C ILE A 352 24.34 1.70 -22.74
N THR A 353 25.22 2.70 -22.82
CA THR A 353 26.66 2.54 -22.55
C THR A 353 26.88 2.04 -21.12
N PHE A 354 26.16 2.59 -20.15
CA PHE A 354 26.24 2.14 -18.75
C PHE A 354 25.71 0.72 -18.58
N ALA A 355 24.65 0.34 -19.29
CA ALA A 355 24.14 -1.04 -19.34
C ALA A 355 25.19 -2.01 -19.91
N VAL A 356 25.83 -1.66 -21.02
CA VAL A 356 26.90 -2.48 -21.61
C VAL A 356 28.07 -2.63 -20.65
N VAL A 357 28.53 -1.53 -20.02
CA VAL A 357 29.61 -1.59 -19.03
C VAL A 357 29.22 -2.48 -17.84
N MET A 358 28.00 -2.35 -17.33
CA MET A 358 27.49 -3.24 -16.28
C MET A 358 27.50 -4.71 -16.72
N LEU A 359 26.98 -5.02 -17.92
CA LEU A 359 26.94 -6.38 -18.46
C LEU A 359 28.35 -6.96 -18.66
N THR A 360 29.33 -6.16 -19.07
CA THR A 360 30.74 -6.62 -19.14
C THR A 360 31.28 -6.97 -17.75
N GLY A 361 30.97 -6.17 -16.73
CA GLY A 361 31.32 -6.46 -15.34
C GLY A 361 30.64 -7.73 -14.81
N LEU A 362 29.36 -7.93 -15.11
CA LEU A 362 28.61 -9.14 -14.77
C LEU A 362 29.20 -10.38 -15.46
N PHE A 363 29.47 -10.29 -16.77
CA PHE A 363 30.06 -11.38 -17.53
C PHE A 363 31.41 -11.82 -16.97
N VAL A 364 32.29 -10.87 -16.64
CA VAL A 364 33.59 -11.17 -16.02
C VAL A 364 33.41 -11.75 -14.62
N ALA A 365 32.49 -11.20 -13.82
CA ALA A 365 32.16 -11.76 -12.52
C ALA A 365 31.72 -13.23 -12.61
N ILE A 366 30.90 -13.59 -13.61
CA ILE A 366 30.48 -14.99 -13.87
C ILE A 366 31.65 -15.85 -14.34
N ARG A 367 32.44 -15.39 -15.32
CA ARG A 367 33.64 -16.10 -15.82
C ARG A 367 34.63 -16.42 -14.68
N LEU A 368 34.79 -15.50 -13.73
CA LEU A 368 35.65 -15.70 -12.57
C LEU A 368 35.16 -16.82 -11.64
N LEU A 369 33.86 -17.16 -11.63
CA LEU A 369 33.34 -18.29 -10.87
C LEU A 369 33.78 -19.63 -11.48
N VAL A 370 33.71 -19.75 -12.81
CA VAL A 370 33.95 -20.98 -13.58
C VAL A 370 35.43 -21.37 -13.63
N ARG A 371 36.34 -20.42 -13.44
CA ARG A 371 37.80 -20.66 -13.54
C ARG A 371 38.31 -21.62 -12.44
N LYS A 372 39.07 -22.65 -12.84
CA LYS A 372 39.64 -23.69 -11.97
C LYS A 372 40.61 -23.13 -10.93
N SER A 373 40.68 -23.82 -9.78
CA SER A 373 41.39 -23.49 -8.52
C SER A 373 42.86 -23.04 -8.61
N HIS A 374 43.56 -23.20 -9.73
CA HIS A 374 45.01 -23.03 -9.79
C HIS A 374 45.47 -21.60 -10.12
N GLU A 375 44.56 -20.72 -10.57
CA GLU A 375 44.85 -19.30 -10.84
C GLU A 375 44.16 -18.41 -9.80
N GLN A 376 44.92 -17.49 -9.19
CA GLN A 376 44.39 -16.55 -8.19
C GLN A 376 43.36 -15.62 -8.84
N PRO A 377 42.08 -15.65 -8.42
CA PRO A 377 41.04 -14.83 -9.05
C PRO A 377 41.25 -13.35 -8.71
N MET A 378 40.99 -12.48 -9.68
CA MET A 378 41.11 -11.01 -9.54
C MET A 378 40.24 -10.46 -8.39
N PHE A 379 39.10 -11.11 -8.12
CA PHE A 379 38.20 -10.80 -7.02
C PHE A 379 37.90 -12.06 -6.21
N ASN A 380 37.65 -11.89 -4.92
CA ASN A 380 37.21 -12.95 -4.03
C ASN A 380 35.82 -13.47 -4.45
N LYS A 381 35.74 -14.74 -4.86
CA LYS A 381 34.50 -15.38 -5.33
C LYS A 381 33.37 -15.28 -4.28
N GLU A 382 33.71 -15.39 -3.00
CA GLU A 382 32.76 -15.30 -1.89
C GLU A 382 32.14 -13.91 -1.68
N ILE A 383 32.78 -12.86 -2.23
CA ILE A 383 32.28 -11.47 -2.10
C ILE A 383 31.41 -11.10 -3.30
N VAL A 384 31.75 -11.55 -4.51
CA VAL A 384 31.06 -11.13 -5.75
C VAL A 384 29.82 -11.98 -6.04
N PHE A 385 29.87 -13.28 -5.75
CA PHE A 385 28.76 -14.21 -6.03
C PHE A 385 27.40 -13.82 -5.41
N PRO A 386 27.31 -13.31 -4.16
CA PRO A 386 26.03 -12.86 -3.59
C PRO A 386 25.32 -11.80 -4.42
N PHE A 387 26.09 -10.90 -5.06
CA PHE A 387 25.54 -9.84 -5.89
C PHE A 387 25.04 -10.37 -7.23
N ILE A 388 25.59 -11.49 -7.74
CA ILE A 388 25.09 -12.15 -8.95
C ILE A 388 23.71 -12.74 -8.66
N LEU A 389 23.58 -13.48 -7.55
CA LEU A 389 22.29 -14.02 -7.13
C LEU A 389 21.26 -12.91 -6.88
N SER A 390 21.67 -11.84 -6.20
CA SER A 390 20.77 -10.70 -5.92
C SER A 390 20.33 -9.99 -7.21
N PHE A 391 21.22 -9.85 -8.19
CA PHE A 391 20.91 -9.28 -9.50
C PHE A 391 19.94 -10.18 -10.26
N LEU A 392 20.19 -11.50 -10.31
CA LEU A 392 19.33 -12.48 -10.99
C LEU A 392 17.93 -12.55 -10.37
N PHE A 393 17.84 -12.46 -9.04
CA PHE A 393 16.54 -12.42 -8.35
C PHE A 393 15.80 -11.11 -8.58
N ALA A 394 16.49 -9.96 -8.51
CA ALA A 394 15.83 -8.69 -8.73
C ALA A 394 15.40 -8.53 -10.20
N ILE A 395 16.22 -8.94 -11.18
CA ILE A 395 15.85 -8.89 -12.60
C ILE A 395 14.71 -9.87 -12.93
N SER A 396 14.62 -11.03 -12.26
CA SER A 396 13.48 -11.94 -12.46
C SER A 396 12.17 -11.34 -11.98
N MET A 397 12.22 -10.43 -11.00
CA MET A 397 11.04 -9.73 -10.49
C MET A 397 10.67 -8.49 -11.31
N LEU A 398 11.65 -7.78 -11.85
CA LEU A 398 11.45 -6.57 -12.65
C LEU A 398 11.17 -6.87 -14.13
N GLY A 399 11.81 -7.89 -14.68
CA GLY A 399 11.73 -8.33 -16.06
C GLY A 399 10.45 -9.10 -16.39
N ASN A 400 9.30 -8.65 -15.89
CA ASN A 400 8.01 -9.34 -16.05
C ASN A 400 7.44 -9.27 -17.48
N ASN A 401 8.14 -8.62 -18.42
CA ASN A 401 7.86 -8.65 -19.85
C ASN A 401 9.03 -9.21 -20.69
N ILE A 402 10.06 -9.79 -20.04
CA ILE A 402 11.16 -10.51 -20.71
C ILE A 402 10.72 -11.97 -20.92
N PRO A 403 10.95 -12.58 -22.09
CA PRO A 403 10.67 -14.01 -22.30
C PRO A 403 11.30 -14.90 -21.22
N VAL A 404 10.65 -16.01 -20.85
CA VAL A 404 10.98 -16.90 -19.71
C VAL A 404 10.73 -16.26 -18.33
N LEU A 405 11.22 -15.05 -18.06
CA LEU A 405 11.00 -14.37 -16.78
C LEU A 405 9.53 -14.00 -16.57
N ARG A 406 8.82 -13.63 -17.65
CA ARG A 406 7.37 -13.43 -17.66
C ARG A 406 6.61 -14.67 -17.17
N GLU A 407 6.98 -15.85 -17.65
CA GLU A 407 6.30 -17.10 -17.26
C GLU A 407 6.56 -17.46 -15.81
N LEU A 408 7.78 -17.22 -15.31
CA LEU A 408 8.10 -17.35 -13.89
C LEU A 408 7.25 -16.40 -13.03
N MET A 409 7.11 -15.13 -13.45
CA MET A 409 6.29 -14.17 -12.72
C MET A 409 4.80 -14.56 -12.73
N ASN A 410 4.29 -15.02 -13.88
CA ASN A 410 2.93 -15.53 -13.99
C ASN A 410 2.71 -16.72 -13.06
N LEU A 411 3.64 -17.68 -13.04
CA LEU A 411 3.60 -18.84 -12.14
C LEU A 411 3.57 -18.42 -10.67
N LEU A 412 4.43 -17.49 -10.25
CA LEU A 412 4.45 -17.01 -8.86
C LEU A 412 3.14 -16.33 -8.47
N ARG A 413 2.57 -15.52 -9.37
CA ARG A 413 1.31 -14.80 -9.14
C ARG A 413 0.10 -15.71 -9.07
N THR A 414 0.08 -16.80 -9.83
CA THR A 414 -1.05 -17.75 -9.85
C THR A 414 -0.93 -18.85 -8.80
N THR A 415 0.29 -19.25 -8.44
CA THR A 415 0.53 -20.39 -7.52
C THR A 415 0.58 -19.97 -6.06
N ILE A 416 1.16 -18.81 -5.74
CA ILE A 416 1.33 -18.35 -4.36
C ILE A 416 0.15 -17.43 -4.00
N PRO A 417 -0.70 -17.80 -3.03
CA PRO A 417 -1.83 -16.97 -2.61
C PRO A 417 -1.40 -15.56 -2.24
N PHE A 418 -2.17 -14.56 -2.69
CA PHE A 418 -1.93 -13.13 -2.46
C PHE A 418 -0.59 -12.57 -2.97
N PHE A 419 0.26 -13.36 -3.64
CA PHE A 419 1.54 -12.87 -4.18
C PHE A 419 1.34 -11.75 -5.20
N GLY A 420 0.35 -11.90 -6.08
CA GLY A 420 -0.01 -10.88 -7.07
C GLY A 420 -0.43 -9.55 -6.44
N GLU A 421 -1.08 -9.59 -5.27
CA GLU A 421 -1.50 -8.42 -4.51
C GLU A 421 -0.32 -7.80 -3.74
N ALA A 422 0.42 -8.61 -2.98
CA ALA A 422 1.58 -8.16 -2.20
C ALA A 422 2.67 -7.52 -3.07
N TYR A 423 2.89 -8.03 -4.28
CA TYR A 423 3.87 -7.54 -5.24
C TYR A 423 3.24 -6.91 -6.48
N ARG A 424 2.08 -6.26 -6.32
CA ARG A 424 1.43 -5.49 -7.41
C ARG A 424 2.29 -4.33 -7.93
N PHE A 425 3.21 -3.82 -7.09
CA PHE A 425 4.24 -2.82 -7.46
C PHE A 425 5.66 -3.42 -7.49
N PRO A 426 6.04 -4.31 -8.44
CA PRO A 426 7.36 -4.94 -8.45
C PRO A 426 8.51 -3.93 -8.42
N PHE A 427 8.38 -2.83 -9.18
CA PHE A 427 9.43 -1.83 -9.28
C PHE A 427 9.82 -1.25 -7.91
N THR A 428 8.84 -0.81 -7.10
CA THR A 428 9.14 -0.23 -5.77
C THR A 428 9.79 -1.21 -4.80
N LYS A 429 9.58 -2.53 -4.97
CA LYS A 429 10.09 -3.55 -4.04
C LYS A 429 11.47 -4.08 -4.43
N PHE A 430 11.76 -4.20 -5.72
CA PHE A 430 12.97 -4.88 -6.21
C PHE A 430 13.96 -3.97 -6.93
N SER A 431 13.56 -2.78 -7.38
CA SER A 431 14.44 -1.87 -8.14
C SER A 431 15.67 -1.45 -7.34
N LEU A 432 15.54 -1.18 -6.04
CA LEU A 432 16.69 -0.78 -5.21
C LEU A 432 17.71 -1.91 -5.01
N LEU A 433 17.25 -3.16 -4.85
CA LEU A 433 18.14 -4.33 -4.82
C LEU A 433 18.82 -4.57 -6.18
N PHE A 434 18.08 -4.35 -7.27
CA PHE A 434 18.63 -4.39 -8.63
C PHE A 434 19.69 -3.31 -8.82
N SER A 435 19.37 -2.04 -8.53
CA SER A 435 20.30 -0.90 -8.65
C SER A 435 21.56 -1.07 -7.78
N PHE A 436 21.39 -1.61 -6.57
CA PHE A 436 22.51 -1.94 -5.67
C PHE A 436 23.46 -2.98 -6.28
N SER A 437 22.93 -4.12 -6.76
CA SER A 437 23.76 -5.16 -7.38
C SER A 437 24.30 -4.75 -8.76
N TYR A 438 23.50 -4.04 -9.56
CA TYR A 438 23.88 -3.41 -10.82
C TYR A 438 25.10 -2.50 -10.63
N THR A 439 25.10 -1.67 -9.58
CA THR A 439 26.23 -0.77 -9.29
C THR A 439 27.52 -1.53 -9.01
N VAL A 440 27.47 -2.68 -8.32
CA VAL A 440 28.66 -3.53 -8.11
C VAL A 440 29.25 -3.94 -9.45
N PHE A 441 28.42 -4.44 -10.37
CA PHE A 441 28.88 -4.88 -11.70
C PHE A 441 29.29 -3.73 -12.60
N PHE A 442 28.58 -2.60 -12.58
CA PHE A 442 28.97 -1.37 -13.25
C PHE A 442 30.36 -0.91 -12.81
N THR A 443 30.63 -0.93 -11.51
CA THR A 443 31.94 -0.55 -10.96
C THR A 443 33.04 -1.51 -11.39
N VAL A 444 32.77 -2.82 -11.41
CA VAL A 444 33.69 -3.84 -11.95
C VAL A 444 33.93 -3.61 -13.44
N GLY A 445 32.89 -3.32 -14.23
CA GLY A 445 32.99 -2.99 -15.65
C GLY A 445 33.86 -1.76 -15.92
N ILE A 446 33.63 -0.66 -15.19
CA ILE A 446 34.48 0.54 -15.28
C ILE A 446 35.94 0.20 -15.00
N TYR A 447 36.22 -0.59 -13.95
CA TYR A 447 37.58 -1.01 -13.64
C TYR A 447 38.22 -1.77 -14.79
N LEU A 448 37.49 -2.71 -15.39
CA LEU A 448 37.97 -3.53 -16.50
C LEU A 448 38.26 -2.71 -17.76
N VAL A 449 37.42 -1.73 -18.08
CA VAL A 449 37.67 -0.84 -19.22
C VAL A 449 38.82 0.12 -18.91
N ALA A 450 38.90 0.64 -17.68
CA ALA A 450 39.96 1.57 -17.27
C ALA A 450 41.37 0.95 -17.37
N ILE A 451 41.52 -0.36 -17.10
CA ILE A 451 42.81 -1.05 -17.21
C ILE A 451 43.25 -1.29 -18.66
N LEU A 452 42.36 -1.18 -19.66
CA LEU A 452 42.72 -1.28 -21.08
C LEU A 452 43.53 -0.06 -21.55
N PHE A 453 43.36 1.10 -20.89
CA PHE A 453 44.08 2.32 -21.24
C PHE A 453 45.49 2.33 -20.62
N LYS A 454 46.51 2.12 -21.47
CA LYS A 454 47.94 2.17 -21.06
C LYS A 454 48.38 3.56 -20.59
N ALA A 455 47.92 4.61 -21.26
CA ALA A 455 48.31 5.99 -20.93
C ALA A 455 47.47 6.53 -19.74
N GLN A 456 48.15 7.01 -18.70
CA GLN A 456 47.49 7.57 -17.51
C GLN A 456 46.53 8.72 -17.85
N ARG A 457 46.87 9.58 -18.81
CA ARG A 457 46.01 10.69 -19.26
C ARG A 457 44.72 10.19 -19.91
N LEU A 458 44.79 9.20 -20.80
CA LEU A 458 43.60 8.60 -21.44
C LEU A 458 42.70 7.91 -20.41
N ARG A 459 43.31 7.24 -19.44
CA ARG A 459 42.56 6.62 -18.35
C ARG A 459 41.86 7.64 -17.44
N GLN A 460 42.54 8.73 -17.09
CA GLN A 460 41.92 9.84 -16.34
C GLN A 460 40.79 10.48 -17.14
N LEU A 461 41.00 10.72 -18.43
CA LEU A 461 39.98 11.24 -19.34
C LEU A 461 38.76 10.31 -19.39
N PHE A 462 38.97 8.99 -19.52
CA PHE A 462 37.89 7.99 -19.47
C PHE A 462 37.07 8.09 -18.18
N LEU A 463 37.73 8.15 -17.02
CA LEU A 463 37.04 8.27 -15.72
C LEU A 463 36.27 9.60 -15.60
N VAL A 464 36.83 10.70 -16.13
CA VAL A 464 36.15 12.01 -16.19
C VAL A 464 34.94 11.97 -17.11
N ILE A 465 35.03 11.34 -18.28
CA ILE A 465 33.90 11.16 -19.21
C ILE A 465 32.78 10.39 -18.54
N PHE A 466 33.08 9.26 -17.88
CA PHE A 466 32.06 8.50 -17.15
C PHE A 466 31.43 9.29 -16.00
N SER A 467 32.24 10.01 -15.22
CA SER A 467 31.75 10.90 -14.17
C SER A 467 30.79 11.95 -14.73
N THR A 468 31.19 12.57 -15.84
CA THR A 468 30.39 13.59 -16.54
C THR A 468 29.10 12.98 -17.08
N GLY A 469 29.14 11.76 -17.61
CA GLY A 469 27.96 11.01 -18.05
C GLY A 469 26.97 10.76 -16.91
N ILE A 470 27.45 10.44 -15.70
CA ILE A 470 26.59 10.28 -14.51
C ILE A 470 25.87 11.60 -14.18
N PHE A 471 26.61 12.71 -14.13
CA PHE A 471 26.01 14.03 -13.87
C PHE A 471 25.08 14.47 -14.99
N PHE A 472 25.42 14.19 -16.25
CA PHE A 472 24.59 14.54 -17.40
C PHE A 472 23.28 13.76 -17.39
N LEU A 473 23.30 12.45 -17.10
CA LEU A 473 22.07 11.67 -16.95
C LEU A 473 21.18 12.17 -15.80
N SER A 474 21.80 12.61 -14.70
CA SER A 474 21.09 13.09 -13.51
C SER A 474 20.85 14.60 -13.51
N LEU A 475 21.11 15.31 -14.62
CA LEU A 475 21.03 16.76 -14.71
C LEU A 475 19.71 17.34 -14.19
N PRO A 476 18.52 16.77 -14.47
CA PRO A 476 17.27 17.29 -13.93
C PRO A 476 17.24 17.32 -12.39
N ALA A 477 17.90 16.39 -11.69
CA ALA A 477 17.97 16.38 -10.23
C ALA A 477 18.59 17.67 -9.68
N PHE A 478 19.61 18.20 -10.35
CA PHE A 478 20.32 19.43 -9.95
C PHE A 478 19.59 20.71 -10.37
N SER A 479 18.46 20.59 -11.09
CA SER A 479 17.58 21.69 -11.49
C SER A 479 16.32 21.83 -10.63
N GLY A 480 16.25 21.13 -9.49
CA GLY A 480 15.11 21.14 -8.58
C GLY A 480 14.07 20.03 -8.80
N ASN A 481 14.37 19.07 -9.69
CA ASN A 481 13.54 17.90 -10.01
C ASN A 481 14.06 16.59 -9.39
N PHE A 482 14.80 16.64 -8.27
CA PHE A 482 15.11 15.44 -7.47
C PHE A 482 13.89 14.97 -6.68
N PHE A 483 13.14 15.92 -6.10
CA PHE A 483 11.82 15.70 -5.53
C PHE A 483 10.74 16.17 -6.48
N TYR A 484 9.60 15.49 -6.49
CA TYR A 484 8.42 15.92 -7.23
C TYR A 484 7.97 17.31 -6.72
N PRO A 485 7.96 18.36 -7.56
CA PRO A 485 7.70 19.73 -7.12
C PRO A 485 6.38 19.91 -6.35
N GLN A 486 5.35 19.16 -6.72
CA GLN A 486 4.00 19.20 -6.15
C GLN A 486 3.96 18.67 -4.70
N LEU A 487 5.02 18.01 -4.22
CA LEU A 487 5.15 17.61 -2.82
C LEU A 487 5.70 18.71 -1.92
N LYS A 488 6.20 19.82 -2.49
CA LYS A 488 6.73 20.95 -1.74
C LYS A 488 5.60 21.94 -1.47
N VAL A 489 4.89 21.74 -0.37
CA VAL A 489 3.64 22.49 -0.08
C VAL A 489 3.75 23.30 1.19
N VAL A 490 3.07 24.46 1.21
CA VAL A 490 2.97 25.30 2.40
C VAL A 490 1.76 24.83 3.21
N LEU A 491 2.00 24.20 4.37
CA LEU A 491 0.93 23.73 5.25
C LEU A 491 0.21 24.93 5.90
N PRO A 492 -1.11 25.09 5.71
CA PRO A 492 -1.84 26.17 6.38
C PRO A 492 -1.80 26.03 7.91
N LYS A 493 -1.62 27.16 8.61
CA LYS A 493 -1.56 27.19 10.09
C LYS A 493 -2.83 26.65 10.76
N SER A 494 -3.97 26.70 10.07
CA SER A 494 -5.25 26.17 10.53
C SER A 494 -5.18 24.68 10.91
N TYR A 495 -4.43 23.87 10.18
CA TYR A 495 -4.27 22.44 10.50
C TYR A 495 -3.49 22.23 11.80
N LEU A 496 -2.43 23.02 12.03
CA LEU A 496 -1.66 22.95 13.28
C LEU A 496 -2.48 23.45 14.48
N GLN A 497 -3.32 24.47 14.27
CA GLN A 497 -4.28 24.95 15.28
C GLN A 497 -5.33 23.89 15.61
N LEU A 498 -5.88 23.23 14.59
CA LEU A 498 -6.81 22.10 14.76
C LEU A 498 -6.16 20.98 15.57
N PHE A 499 -4.92 20.58 15.26
CA PHE A 499 -4.20 19.54 16.02
C PHE A 499 -4.02 19.94 17.49
N SER A 500 -3.60 21.18 17.75
CA SER A 500 -3.47 21.67 19.12
C SER A 500 -4.81 21.71 19.85
N TYR A 501 -5.90 22.08 19.18
CA TYR A 501 -7.24 22.14 19.78
C TYR A 501 -7.74 20.74 20.13
N LEU A 502 -7.71 19.81 19.17
CA LEU A 502 -8.17 18.43 19.35
C LEU A 502 -7.35 17.69 20.42
N HIS A 503 -6.05 17.97 20.53
CA HIS A 503 -5.23 17.37 21.57
C HIS A 503 -5.55 17.88 22.98
N LYS A 504 -5.92 19.15 23.13
CA LYS A 504 -6.11 19.79 24.44
C LYS A 504 -7.56 19.80 24.93
N GLN A 505 -8.52 19.93 24.03
CA GLN A 505 -9.92 20.24 24.36
C GLN A 505 -10.88 19.09 24.09
N VAL A 506 -10.47 18.08 23.31
CA VAL A 506 -11.35 17.00 22.88
C VAL A 506 -10.85 15.67 23.47
N PRO A 507 -11.72 14.87 24.13
CA PRO A 507 -11.33 13.55 24.64
C PRO A 507 -10.83 12.60 23.53
N GLU A 508 -9.90 11.70 23.84
CA GLU A 508 -9.36 10.72 22.88
C GLU A 508 -10.38 9.67 22.42
N SER A 509 -11.51 9.53 23.12
CA SER A 509 -12.59 8.58 22.81
C SER A 509 -13.55 9.11 21.73
N GLU A 510 -13.56 10.42 21.47
CA GLU A 510 -14.43 11.04 20.47
C GLU A 510 -13.98 10.65 19.07
N ARG A 511 -14.94 10.29 18.20
CA ARG A 511 -14.67 9.85 16.83
C ARG A 511 -15.03 10.95 15.85
N ILE A 512 -14.10 11.22 14.94
CA ILE A 512 -14.22 12.30 13.96
C ILE A 512 -14.49 11.70 12.59
N VAL A 513 -15.55 12.13 11.91
CA VAL A 513 -15.73 11.89 10.48
C VAL A 513 -15.09 13.00 9.66
N SER A 514 -14.37 12.63 8.59
CA SER A 514 -13.77 13.58 7.64
C SER A 514 -14.72 13.85 6.48
N LEU A 515 -15.10 15.11 6.27
CA LEU A 515 -16.05 15.54 5.24
C LEU A 515 -15.50 16.70 4.40
N PRO A 516 -15.89 16.82 3.11
CA PRO A 516 -16.74 15.90 2.35
C PRO A 516 -16.05 14.58 1.98
N ALA A 517 -16.81 13.48 1.95
CA ALA A 517 -16.36 12.15 1.53
C ALA A 517 -17.13 11.73 0.26
N PHE A 518 -16.64 12.17 -0.90
CA PHE A 518 -17.40 12.18 -2.15
C PHE A 518 -16.96 11.15 -3.20
N GLU A 519 -15.93 10.36 -2.94
CA GLU A 519 -15.51 9.29 -3.84
C GLU A 519 -14.90 8.16 -3.04
N TYR A 520 -14.90 6.93 -3.58
CA TYR A 520 -14.33 5.78 -2.88
C TYR A 520 -12.80 5.75 -2.85
N TRP A 521 -12.16 6.55 -3.69
CA TRP A 521 -10.71 6.71 -3.71
C TRP A 521 -10.22 7.40 -2.45
N SER A 522 -9.08 6.95 -1.92
CA SER A 522 -8.47 7.55 -0.72
C SER A 522 -7.55 8.74 -1.02
N TRP A 523 -7.35 9.06 -2.30
CA TRP A 523 -6.44 10.11 -2.73
C TRP A 523 -7.09 11.48 -2.59
N LYS A 524 -6.44 12.39 -1.87
CA LYS A 524 -7.01 13.70 -1.55
C LYS A 524 -6.32 14.80 -2.33
N TYR A 525 -7.11 15.78 -2.76
CA TYR A 525 -6.64 16.99 -3.41
C TYR A 525 -7.11 18.20 -2.62
N TYR A 526 -6.19 19.12 -2.33
CA TYR A 526 -6.49 20.34 -1.60
C TYR A 526 -6.16 21.57 -2.43
N ARG A 527 -6.94 22.65 -2.26
CA ARG A 527 -6.72 23.94 -2.95
C ARG A 527 -5.35 24.54 -2.69
N TRP A 528 -4.76 24.28 -1.52
CA TRP A 528 -3.42 24.77 -1.15
C TRP A 528 -2.28 23.88 -1.68
N GLY A 529 -2.57 22.91 -2.54
CA GLY A 529 -1.59 22.19 -3.35
C GLY A 529 -1.32 20.74 -2.93
N TYR A 530 -1.73 20.31 -1.73
CA TYR A 530 -1.52 18.93 -1.29
C TYR A 530 -2.26 17.90 -2.13
N ARG A 531 -1.56 16.81 -2.44
CA ARG A 531 -2.06 15.64 -3.15
C ARG A 531 -1.49 14.39 -2.51
N GLY A 532 -2.31 13.45 -2.06
CA GLY A 532 -1.80 12.25 -1.41
C GLY A 532 -2.82 11.50 -0.55
N SER A 533 -2.35 10.48 0.16
CA SER A 533 -3.17 9.59 0.98
C SER A 533 -3.76 10.24 2.24
N GLY A 534 -3.23 11.37 2.70
CA GLY A 534 -3.69 12.14 3.86
C GLY A 534 -2.63 12.26 4.97
N PHE A 535 -2.86 13.14 5.96
CA PHE A 535 -1.89 13.40 7.04
C PHE A 535 -2.50 13.70 8.42
N LEU A 536 -3.81 13.97 8.50
CA LEU A 536 -4.47 14.46 9.73
C LEU A 536 -4.28 13.52 10.93
N TRP A 537 -4.44 12.22 10.72
CA TRP A 537 -4.36 11.22 11.79
C TRP A 537 -2.99 11.16 12.46
N GLN A 538 -1.92 11.68 11.86
CA GLN A 538 -0.59 11.73 12.48
C GLN A 538 -0.52 12.81 13.57
N GLY A 539 -1.36 13.84 13.52
CA GLY A 539 -1.36 14.96 14.47
C GLY A 539 -2.38 14.85 15.60
N ILE A 540 -3.43 14.03 15.44
CA ILE A 540 -4.59 13.98 16.36
C ILE A 540 -4.69 12.64 17.09
N PRO A 541 -5.05 12.63 18.40
CA PRO A 541 -5.21 11.40 19.17
C PRO A 541 -6.53 10.67 18.89
N GLN A 542 -7.58 11.40 18.47
CA GLN A 542 -8.90 10.85 18.19
C GLN A 542 -8.91 9.90 16.98
N PRO A 543 -9.76 8.86 16.99
CA PRO A 543 -10.04 8.08 15.79
C PRO A 543 -10.64 8.94 14.67
N LEU A 544 -10.08 8.81 13.47
CA LEU A 544 -10.51 9.54 12.29
C LEU A 544 -11.10 8.57 11.27
N MET A 545 -12.36 8.77 10.86
CA MET A 545 -12.99 8.06 9.76
C MET A 545 -12.46 8.65 8.44
N ASP A 546 -11.42 8.01 7.91
CA ASP A 546 -10.71 8.43 6.71
C ASP A 546 -10.61 7.27 5.71
N ARG A 547 -10.77 7.59 4.43
CA ARG A 547 -10.77 6.63 3.32
C ARG A 547 -9.44 5.92 3.14
N ALA A 548 -8.35 6.50 3.65
CA ALA A 548 -7.04 5.86 3.70
C ALA A 548 -7.02 4.54 4.49
N PHE A 549 -8.06 4.27 5.28
CA PHE A 549 -8.16 3.09 6.14
C PHE A 549 -9.04 1.97 5.59
N ASP A 550 -9.81 2.24 4.54
CA ASP A 550 -10.69 1.28 3.87
C ASP A 550 -9.97 0.04 3.33
N PRO A 551 -8.79 0.14 2.66
CA PRO A 551 -8.11 -1.05 2.14
C PRO A 551 -7.73 -2.08 3.20
N TRP A 552 -7.78 -1.70 4.48
CA TRP A 552 -7.33 -2.51 5.60
C TRP A 552 -8.49 -3.03 6.46
N SER A 553 -9.73 -2.60 6.19
CA SER A 553 -10.91 -2.97 6.97
C SER A 553 -12.19 -2.82 6.15
N ASN A 554 -12.87 -3.95 5.93
CA ASN A 554 -14.21 -3.98 5.33
C ASN A 554 -15.22 -3.13 6.11
N PHE A 555 -15.09 -3.03 7.44
CA PHE A 555 -15.99 -2.21 8.25
C PHE A 555 -15.78 -0.71 8.02
N ASN A 556 -14.54 -0.24 7.82
CA ASN A 556 -14.27 1.15 7.43
C ASN A 556 -14.86 1.45 6.05
N GLU A 557 -14.68 0.54 5.10
CA GLU A 557 -15.25 0.67 3.76
C GLU A 557 -16.79 0.67 3.79
N ASN A 558 -17.40 -0.21 4.60
CA ASN A 558 -18.85 -0.27 4.76
C ASN A 558 -19.43 1.01 5.39
N PHE A 559 -18.73 1.61 6.37
CA PHE A 559 -19.13 2.92 6.89
C PHE A 559 -19.23 3.95 5.77
N TYR A 560 -18.29 3.97 4.83
CA TYR A 560 -18.37 4.89 3.70
C TYR A 560 -19.60 4.62 2.82
N TRP A 561 -19.92 3.36 2.54
CA TRP A 561 -21.09 3.03 1.72
C TRP A 561 -22.40 3.52 2.37
N GLU A 562 -22.55 3.33 3.67
CA GLU A 562 -23.71 3.85 4.43
C GLU A 562 -23.71 5.39 4.50
N LEU A 563 -22.55 6.01 4.73
CA LEU A 563 -22.39 7.46 4.78
C LEU A 563 -22.71 8.13 3.44
N SER A 564 -22.11 7.65 2.37
CA SER A 564 -22.30 8.14 1.01
C SER A 564 -23.77 8.05 0.63
N TYR A 565 -24.39 6.90 0.90
CA TYR A 565 -25.80 6.70 0.60
C TYR A 565 -26.70 7.69 1.36
N ALA A 566 -26.47 7.90 2.66
CA ALA A 566 -27.22 8.87 3.45
C ALA A 566 -27.10 10.31 2.92
N ILE A 567 -25.88 10.73 2.53
CA ILE A 567 -25.60 12.07 2.02
C ILE A 567 -26.30 12.31 0.68
N TYR A 568 -26.13 11.43 -0.30
CA TYR A 568 -26.70 11.63 -1.64
C TYR A 568 -28.18 11.27 -1.75
N ARG A 569 -28.74 10.56 -0.77
CA ARG A 569 -30.19 10.46 -0.56
C ARG A 569 -30.79 11.72 0.07
N LYS A 570 -29.96 12.60 0.65
CA LYS A 570 -30.37 13.78 1.44
C LYS A 570 -31.30 13.41 2.60
N ASP A 571 -31.03 12.29 3.26
CA ASP A 571 -31.87 11.75 4.35
C ASP A 571 -31.21 12.00 5.72
N PRO A 572 -31.73 12.96 6.51
CA PRO A 572 -31.16 13.27 7.83
C PRO A 572 -31.37 12.13 8.83
N GLU A 573 -32.48 11.40 8.78
CA GLU A 573 -32.72 10.29 9.71
C GLU A 573 -31.69 9.17 9.46
N LEU A 574 -31.47 8.83 8.19
CA LEU A 574 -30.48 7.84 7.80
C LEU A 574 -29.06 8.28 8.18
N LEU A 575 -28.69 9.55 7.94
CA LEU A 575 -27.38 10.07 8.33
C LEU A 575 -27.18 10.02 9.85
N GLY A 576 -28.21 10.40 10.62
CA GLY A 576 -28.20 10.32 12.08
C GLY A 576 -27.97 8.88 12.56
N ASN A 577 -28.68 7.91 11.98
CA ASN A 577 -28.51 6.49 12.26
C ASN A 577 -27.09 5.99 11.96
N VAL A 578 -26.50 6.39 10.84
CA VAL A 578 -25.11 6.03 10.50
C VAL A 578 -24.14 6.60 11.54
N PHE A 579 -24.27 7.88 11.90
CA PHE A 579 -23.39 8.48 12.89
C PHE A 579 -23.54 7.81 14.26
N ASP A 580 -24.77 7.47 14.67
CA ASP A 580 -25.02 6.79 15.94
C ASP A 580 -24.52 5.36 15.97
N LYS A 581 -24.75 4.60 14.89
CA LYS A 581 -24.27 3.22 14.74
C LYS A 581 -22.78 3.10 14.90
N TYR A 582 -22.03 4.04 14.35
CA TYR A 582 -20.56 4.05 14.36
C TYR A 582 -19.96 4.94 15.45
N ASN A 583 -20.80 5.48 16.34
CA ASN A 583 -20.42 6.37 17.44
C ASN A 583 -19.58 7.58 16.98
N VAL A 584 -20.01 8.22 15.89
CA VAL A 584 -19.45 9.47 15.37
C VAL A 584 -20.04 10.64 16.15
N THR A 585 -19.19 11.35 16.87
CA THR A 585 -19.60 12.46 17.75
C THR A 585 -19.13 13.81 17.23
N LEU A 586 -18.16 13.81 16.32
CA LEU A 586 -17.58 15.00 15.70
C LEU A 586 -17.53 14.84 14.19
N ALA A 587 -17.75 15.93 13.47
CA ALA A 587 -17.56 15.99 12.02
C ALA A 587 -16.60 17.12 11.67
N LEU A 588 -15.47 16.78 11.06
CA LEU A 588 -14.51 17.74 10.54
C LEU A 588 -14.84 18.01 9.08
N PHE A 589 -15.33 19.21 8.81
CA PHE A 589 -15.61 19.69 7.47
C PHE A 589 -14.44 20.52 6.95
N ASP A 590 -13.82 20.09 5.85
CA ASP A 590 -12.69 20.77 5.23
C ASP A 590 -13.10 21.40 3.89
N ASN A 591 -13.33 22.72 3.89
CA ASN A 591 -13.72 23.44 2.66
C ASN A 591 -12.60 23.56 1.62
N SER A 592 -11.37 23.15 1.96
CA SER A 592 -10.23 23.23 1.05
C SER A 592 -10.05 21.98 0.18
N LEU A 593 -10.84 20.92 0.40
CA LEU A 593 -10.88 19.74 -0.48
C LEU A 593 -11.45 20.09 -1.86
N ILE A 594 -10.88 19.46 -2.89
CA ILE A 594 -11.36 19.52 -4.28
C ILE A 594 -11.50 18.13 -4.86
N SER A 595 -12.41 17.97 -5.82
CA SER A 595 -12.56 16.71 -6.56
C SER A 595 -11.56 16.65 -7.72
N ALA A 596 -11.04 15.45 -7.99
CA ALA A 596 -10.32 15.15 -9.23
C ALA A 596 -11.23 15.27 -10.47
N GLY A 597 -12.54 15.06 -10.28
CA GLY A 597 -13.58 15.28 -11.27
C GLY A 597 -14.28 16.63 -11.07
N GLN A 598 -15.60 16.61 -10.94
CA GLN A 598 -16.39 17.82 -10.78
C GLN A 598 -16.60 18.15 -9.30
N ASN A 599 -16.31 19.40 -8.91
CA ASN A 599 -16.50 19.89 -7.55
C ASN A 599 -17.95 19.81 -7.04
N ARG A 600 -18.95 19.70 -7.92
CA ARG A 600 -20.34 19.51 -7.51
C ARG A 600 -20.53 18.22 -6.71
N ALA A 601 -19.71 17.21 -6.95
CA ALA A 601 -19.71 15.96 -6.18
C ALA A 601 -19.38 16.18 -4.69
N LEU A 602 -18.73 17.29 -4.31
CA LEU A 602 -18.40 17.54 -2.90
C LEU A 602 -19.64 17.71 -2.02
N PHE A 603 -20.79 18.11 -2.60
CA PHE A 603 -22.07 18.21 -1.88
C PHE A 603 -22.01 19.07 -0.61
N ASN A 604 -21.22 20.15 -0.66
CA ASN A 604 -20.80 20.89 0.53
C ASN A 604 -21.98 21.51 1.30
N GLU A 605 -22.92 22.14 0.61
CA GLU A 605 -24.04 22.85 1.25
C GLU A 605 -25.11 21.87 1.75
N GLU A 606 -25.34 20.79 0.99
CA GLU A 606 -26.20 19.69 1.37
C GLU A 606 -25.71 19.02 2.65
N ILE A 607 -24.41 18.69 2.74
CA ILE A 607 -23.81 18.10 3.94
C ILE A 607 -23.96 19.05 5.14
N LYS A 608 -23.65 20.34 5.00
CA LYS A 608 -23.82 21.32 6.10
C LYS A 608 -25.28 21.40 6.56
N THR A 609 -26.23 21.31 5.65
CA THR A 609 -27.67 21.32 5.95
C THR A 609 -28.08 20.05 6.70
N LEU A 610 -27.65 18.88 6.23
CA LEU A 610 -27.91 17.60 6.89
C LEU A 610 -27.34 17.57 8.30
N LEU A 611 -26.09 18.03 8.50
CA LEU A 611 -25.47 18.12 9.82
C LEU A 611 -26.33 18.94 10.80
N ARG A 612 -26.85 20.10 10.38
CA ARG A 612 -27.74 20.91 11.23
C ARG A 612 -29.03 20.17 11.59
N GLN A 613 -29.62 19.45 10.64
CA GLN A 613 -30.86 18.68 10.85
C GLN A 613 -30.67 17.54 11.85
N ILE A 614 -29.48 16.92 11.89
CA ILE A 614 -29.14 15.86 12.86
C ILE A 614 -28.51 16.39 14.15
N SER A 615 -28.72 17.66 14.47
CA SER A 615 -28.25 18.31 15.71
C SER A 615 -26.72 18.37 15.86
N PHE A 616 -25.97 18.46 14.76
CA PHE A 616 -24.56 18.84 14.80
C PHE A 616 -24.42 20.36 14.74
N GLN A 617 -23.72 20.93 15.72
CA GLN A 617 -23.48 22.36 15.83
C GLN A 617 -21.99 22.68 15.65
N PRO A 618 -21.62 23.82 15.07
CA PRO A 618 -20.22 24.25 15.00
C PRO A 618 -19.60 24.35 16.41
N LEU A 619 -18.53 23.60 16.64
CA LEU A 619 -17.75 23.60 17.88
C LEU A 619 -16.56 24.57 17.78
N ALA A 620 -15.84 24.55 16.65
CA ALA A 620 -14.70 25.41 16.40
C ALA A 620 -14.46 25.62 14.90
N THR A 621 -13.81 26.72 14.53
CA THR A 621 -13.43 27.03 13.14
C THR A 621 -11.97 27.46 13.06
N PHE A 622 -11.23 26.92 12.10
CA PHE A 622 -9.82 27.20 11.84
C PHE A 622 -9.62 27.47 10.35
N GLY A 623 -9.73 28.73 9.92
CA GLY A 623 -9.70 29.07 8.48
C GLY A 623 -10.80 28.31 7.72
N ASP A 624 -10.42 27.51 6.72
CA ASP A 624 -11.33 26.69 5.92
C ASP A 624 -11.90 25.44 6.63
N LEU A 625 -11.42 25.14 7.85
CA LEU A 625 -11.79 23.96 8.62
C LEU A 625 -12.90 24.31 9.62
N VAL A 626 -13.99 23.55 9.60
CA VAL A 626 -15.07 23.67 10.58
C VAL A 626 -15.26 22.35 11.31
N LEU A 627 -15.10 22.35 12.62
CA LEU A 627 -15.35 21.20 13.47
C LEU A 627 -16.76 21.31 14.04
N TYR A 628 -17.61 20.33 13.75
CA TYR A 628 -18.96 20.21 14.30
C TYR A 628 -18.99 19.16 15.40
N GLN A 629 -19.89 19.34 16.36
CA GLN A 629 -20.14 18.41 17.46
C GLN A 629 -21.62 18.08 17.57
N LYS A 630 -21.92 16.80 17.86
CA LYS A 630 -23.27 16.35 18.16
C LYS A 630 -23.75 16.89 19.50
N ALA A 631 -24.95 17.49 19.53
CA ALA A 631 -25.51 18.07 20.76
C ALA A 631 -25.75 17.03 21.87
N ASN A 632 -26.32 15.87 21.52
CA ASN A 632 -26.63 14.78 22.45
C ASN A 632 -25.84 13.52 22.09
N LYS A 633 -25.06 13.01 23.05
CA LYS A 633 -24.30 11.76 22.89
C LYS A 633 -25.14 10.59 23.39
N ILE A 634 -25.39 9.61 22.52
CA ILE A 634 -26.03 8.35 22.93
C ILE A 634 -25.05 7.52 23.78
N ILE A 635 -23.79 7.52 23.38
CA ILE A 635 -22.74 6.72 24.00
C ILE A 635 -21.53 7.63 24.28
N SER A 636 -21.20 7.80 25.57
CA SER A 636 -20.13 8.70 26.02
C SER A 636 -18.74 8.05 26.01
N ASN A 637 -18.67 6.71 26.01
CA ASN A 637 -17.44 5.93 26.07
C ASN A 637 -17.36 4.92 24.92
N LEU A 638 -16.17 4.42 24.59
CA LEU A 638 -16.02 3.37 23.56
C LEU A 638 -16.62 2.01 23.97
N VAL A 639 -17.07 1.87 25.21
CA VAL A 639 -17.74 0.67 25.71
C VAL A 639 -19.15 1.06 26.17
N ALA A 640 -20.13 0.27 25.76
CA ALA A 640 -21.51 0.38 26.17
C ALA A 640 -22.01 -0.96 26.74
N VAL A 641 -22.98 -0.90 27.63
CA VAL A 641 -23.59 -2.07 28.27
C VAL A 641 -25.08 -2.01 28.02
N PHE A 642 -25.63 -3.14 27.61
CA PHE A 642 -27.04 -3.32 27.28
C PHE A 642 -27.54 -4.53 28.05
N ASP A 643 -28.79 -4.53 28.51
CA ASP A 643 -29.34 -5.68 29.22
C ASP A 643 -29.56 -6.82 28.20
N LYS A 644 -30.63 -6.76 27.42
CA LYS A 644 -30.90 -7.72 26.34
C LYS A 644 -30.97 -6.98 25.00
N LEU A 645 -30.42 -7.59 23.96
CA LEU A 645 -30.39 -7.06 22.58
C LEU A 645 -31.10 -8.04 21.65
N PRO A 646 -31.82 -7.57 20.62
CA PRO A 646 -32.43 -8.45 19.63
C PRO A 646 -31.33 -9.13 18.79
N THR A 647 -31.55 -10.40 18.46
CA THR A 647 -30.68 -11.15 17.55
C THR A 647 -31.19 -11.07 16.11
N VAL A 648 -30.32 -10.72 15.18
CA VAL A 648 -30.65 -10.49 13.76
C VAL A 648 -29.86 -11.45 12.88
N PHE A 649 -30.53 -12.06 11.92
CA PHE A 649 -29.96 -12.94 10.91
C PHE A 649 -30.33 -12.48 9.48
N PRO A 650 -29.45 -12.65 8.48
CA PRO A 650 -28.03 -12.97 8.58
C PRO A 650 -27.16 -11.73 8.87
N ALA A 651 -25.88 -11.96 9.18
CA ALA A 651 -24.85 -10.94 9.03
C ALA A 651 -24.59 -10.65 7.54
N TYR A 652 -24.21 -9.41 7.22
CA TYR A 652 -23.89 -9.00 5.86
C TYR A 652 -22.42 -8.60 5.72
N VAL A 653 -21.87 -8.68 4.50
CA VAL A 653 -20.49 -8.25 4.23
C VAL A 653 -20.42 -6.77 3.87
N SER A 654 -21.31 -6.32 2.99
CA SER A 654 -21.42 -4.92 2.57
C SER A 654 -22.88 -4.50 2.42
N SER A 655 -23.24 -3.37 3.01
CA SER A 655 -24.55 -2.74 2.84
C SER A 655 -24.37 -1.23 2.77
N ASN A 656 -25.28 -0.59 2.05
CA ASN A 656 -25.43 0.86 2.05
C ASN A 656 -26.53 1.32 3.02
N ASN A 657 -27.31 0.40 3.60
CA ASN A 657 -28.42 0.71 4.48
C ASN A 657 -28.67 -0.41 5.50
N ASP A 658 -28.45 -0.12 6.78
CA ASP A 658 -28.72 -1.06 7.85
C ASP A 658 -30.13 -0.90 8.42
N ARG A 659 -31.05 -1.71 7.88
CA ARG A 659 -32.45 -1.72 8.32
C ARG A 659 -32.67 -2.16 9.75
N ALA A 660 -31.85 -3.07 10.28
CA ALA A 660 -32.05 -3.53 11.65
C ALA A 660 -31.59 -2.48 12.65
N TYR A 661 -30.51 -1.75 12.34
CA TYR A 661 -30.11 -0.60 13.15
C TYR A 661 -31.22 0.47 13.15
N LYS A 662 -31.80 0.78 11.98
CA LYS A 662 -32.94 1.72 11.91
C LYS A 662 -34.13 1.28 12.78
N GLN A 663 -34.42 -0.02 12.83
CA GLN A 663 -35.58 -0.54 13.54
C GLN A 663 -35.35 -0.77 15.05
N PHE A 664 -34.14 -1.14 15.46
CA PHE A 664 -33.84 -1.55 16.85
C PHE A 664 -32.78 -0.70 17.55
N SER A 665 -32.19 0.27 16.86
CA SER A 665 -30.94 0.92 17.25
C SER A 665 -29.84 -0.14 17.39
N THR A 666 -29.64 -0.76 18.56
CA THR A 666 -28.57 -1.74 18.75
C THR A 666 -29.08 -3.18 18.69
N TYR A 667 -28.33 -4.06 18.04
CA TYR A 667 -28.66 -5.48 17.90
C TYR A 667 -27.40 -6.36 17.85
N VAL A 668 -27.59 -7.68 18.01
CA VAL A 668 -26.53 -8.69 17.89
C VAL A 668 -26.77 -9.53 16.64
N ASN A 669 -25.75 -9.77 15.84
CA ASN A 669 -25.85 -10.73 14.74
C ASN A 669 -25.76 -12.17 15.26
N THR A 670 -26.54 -13.05 14.66
CA THR A 670 -26.39 -14.50 14.80
C THR A 670 -26.07 -15.13 13.45
N ASN A 671 -25.46 -16.32 13.47
CA ASN A 671 -25.22 -17.16 12.29
C ASN A 671 -26.21 -18.33 12.21
N ASN A 672 -27.14 -18.43 13.16
CA ASN A 672 -28.14 -19.48 13.27
C ASN A 672 -29.52 -18.82 13.23
N ASP A 673 -30.31 -19.15 12.21
CA ASP A 673 -31.68 -18.67 12.03
C ASP A 673 -32.58 -19.03 13.21
N ASN A 674 -32.39 -20.21 13.83
CA ASN A 674 -33.14 -20.65 15.01
C ASN A 674 -32.86 -19.81 16.26
N GLU A 675 -31.71 -19.12 16.31
CA GLU A 675 -31.34 -18.22 17.41
C GLU A 675 -31.77 -16.76 17.14
N ALA A 676 -32.36 -16.46 15.97
CA ALA A 676 -32.69 -15.12 15.55
C ALA A 676 -34.07 -14.68 16.05
N ASN A 677 -34.14 -13.46 16.60
CA ASN A 677 -35.41 -12.76 16.85
C ASN A 677 -36.01 -12.20 15.55
N ILE A 678 -35.18 -11.98 14.53
CA ILE A 678 -35.60 -11.41 13.25
C ILE A 678 -34.70 -11.92 12.15
N ILE A 679 -35.35 -12.29 11.05
CA ILE A 679 -34.68 -12.73 9.84
C ILE A 679 -34.99 -11.74 8.71
N TYR A 680 -33.96 -11.16 8.10
CA TYR A 680 -34.05 -10.35 6.88
C TYR A 680 -33.48 -11.14 5.69
N PRO A 681 -34.30 -11.81 4.88
CA PRO A 681 -33.82 -12.64 3.76
C PRO A 681 -33.00 -11.88 2.72
N PHE A 682 -33.30 -10.58 2.55
CA PHE A 682 -32.59 -9.65 1.67
C PHE A 682 -31.86 -8.58 2.48
N ARG A 683 -31.11 -9.00 3.51
CA ARG A 683 -30.43 -8.12 4.49
C ARG A 683 -29.64 -6.98 3.86
N ALA A 684 -28.96 -7.26 2.75
CA ALA A 684 -28.20 -6.28 1.97
C ALA A 684 -28.44 -6.50 0.49
N LEU A 685 -28.60 -5.40 -0.26
CA LEU A 685 -28.79 -5.37 -1.71
C LEU A 685 -27.65 -4.65 -2.43
N SER A 686 -26.52 -4.44 -1.75
CA SER A 686 -25.38 -3.71 -2.28
C SER A 686 -24.74 -4.46 -3.45
N THR A 687 -24.43 -3.74 -4.53
CA THR A 687 -23.72 -4.27 -5.70
C THR A 687 -22.48 -3.46 -6.07
N VAL A 688 -22.11 -2.49 -5.24
CA VAL A 688 -20.95 -1.60 -5.46
C VAL A 688 -19.61 -2.33 -5.32
N THR A 689 -19.57 -3.45 -4.59
CA THR A 689 -18.39 -4.34 -4.53
C THR A 689 -18.49 -5.43 -5.61
N SER A 690 -17.37 -5.76 -6.27
CA SER A 690 -17.38 -6.66 -7.44
C SER A 690 -17.43 -8.15 -7.09
N SER A 691 -17.25 -8.52 -5.82
CA SER A 691 -17.30 -9.92 -5.38
C SER A 691 -18.72 -10.45 -5.39
N LYS A 692 -19.07 -11.27 -6.40
CA LYS A 692 -20.32 -12.04 -6.42
C LYS A 692 -20.40 -13.07 -5.28
N LYS A 693 -19.25 -13.51 -4.74
CA LYS A 693 -19.16 -14.59 -3.73
C LYS A 693 -19.71 -14.19 -2.37
N THR A 694 -19.82 -12.91 -2.09
CA THR A 694 -20.23 -12.37 -0.79
C THR A 694 -21.65 -11.79 -0.81
N ARG A 695 -22.37 -11.89 -1.94
CA ARG A 695 -23.75 -11.39 -2.05
C ARG A 695 -24.73 -12.31 -1.32
N GLU A 696 -25.61 -11.68 -0.55
CA GLU A 696 -26.66 -12.34 0.22
C GLU A 696 -27.89 -12.71 -0.63
N PHE A 697 -27.85 -12.43 -1.94
CA PHE A 697 -28.90 -12.73 -2.90
C PHE A 697 -28.35 -13.06 -4.30
N VAL A 698 -29.16 -13.75 -5.11
CA VAL A 698 -28.93 -14.00 -6.54
C VAL A 698 -30.15 -13.60 -7.35
N VAL A 699 -29.91 -13.02 -8.53
CA VAL A 699 -30.95 -12.72 -9.53
C VAL A 699 -31.10 -13.93 -10.44
N PHE A 700 -32.29 -14.53 -10.46
CA PHE A 700 -32.66 -15.62 -11.35
C PHE A 700 -33.60 -15.11 -12.43
N GLU A 701 -33.28 -15.41 -13.69
CA GLU A 701 -34.18 -15.14 -14.81
C GLU A 701 -35.06 -16.36 -15.09
N ASN A 702 -36.36 -16.15 -15.22
CA ASN A 702 -37.33 -17.18 -15.60
C ASN A 702 -38.16 -16.67 -16.79
N GLY A 703 -37.69 -16.92 -18.01
CA GLY A 703 -38.28 -16.40 -19.24
C GLY A 703 -38.32 -14.87 -19.25
N GLU A 704 -39.53 -14.31 -19.30
CA GLU A 704 -39.80 -12.87 -19.30
C GLU A 704 -39.79 -12.22 -17.91
N SER A 705 -39.38 -12.95 -16.86
CA SER A 705 -39.38 -12.43 -15.49
C SER A 705 -38.04 -12.58 -14.79
N PHE A 706 -37.83 -11.81 -13.73
CA PHE A 706 -36.73 -11.98 -12.78
C PHE A 706 -37.25 -12.20 -11.35
N ILE A 707 -36.53 -13.03 -10.60
CA ILE A 707 -36.80 -13.41 -9.21
C ILE A 707 -35.50 -13.26 -8.41
N PHE A 708 -35.57 -12.67 -7.23
CA PHE A 708 -34.45 -12.59 -6.31
C PHE A 708 -34.56 -13.74 -5.31
N ARG A 709 -33.47 -14.48 -5.11
CA ARG A 709 -33.40 -15.54 -4.09
C ARG A 709 -32.34 -15.21 -3.06
N SER A 710 -32.67 -15.38 -1.79
CA SER A 710 -31.69 -15.30 -0.71
C SER A 710 -30.67 -16.44 -0.85
N THR A 711 -29.41 -16.17 -0.56
CA THR A 711 -28.36 -17.22 -0.52
C THR A 711 -28.20 -17.84 0.86
N LEU A 712 -28.72 -17.18 1.90
CA LEU A 712 -28.46 -17.51 3.31
C LEU A 712 -29.71 -17.94 4.07
N VAL A 713 -30.91 -17.60 3.58
CA VAL A 713 -32.17 -17.89 4.27
C VAL A 713 -33.02 -18.84 3.45
N ASN A 714 -33.42 -19.95 4.09
CA ASN A 714 -34.32 -20.94 3.52
C ASN A 714 -35.69 -20.90 4.20
N ASP A 715 -36.70 -21.42 3.51
CA ASP A 715 -38.01 -21.71 4.07
C ASP A 715 -37.98 -22.99 4.93
N ASN A 716 -39.12 -23.31 5.56
CA ASN A 716 -39.28 -24.50 6.41
C ASN A 716 -39.02 -25.83 5.69
N ASN A 717 -39.01 -25.83 4.34
CA ASN A 717 -38.74 -27.00 3.51
C ASN A 717 -37.29 -27.04 2.98
N GLY A 718 -36.43 -26.12 3.43
CA GLY A 718 -35.04 -26.01 3.01
C GLY A 718 -34.84 -25.38 1.63
N LYS A 719 -35.86 -24.74 1.04
CA LYS A 719 -35.73 -24.02 -0.23
C LYS A 719 -35.36 -22.55 0.02
N PRO A 720 -34.50 -21.93 -0.82
CA PRO A 720 -34.15 -20.52 -0.66
C PRO A 720 -35.39 -19.61 -0.70
N ILE A 721 -35.48 -18.68 0.25
CA ILE A 721 -36.53 -17.65 0.23
C ILE A 721 -36.37 -16.80 -1.02
N GLN A 722 -37.49 -16.54 -1.70
CA GLN A 722 -37.52 -15.78 -2.94
C GLN A 722 -38.47 -14.57 -2.85
N SER A 723 -38.18 -13.55 -3.63
CA SER A 723 -39.06 -12.41 -3.86
C SER A 723 -40.31 -12.80 -4.66
N GLY A 724 -41.21 -11.85 -4.86
CA GLY A 724 -42.19 -11.92 -5.94
C GLY A 724 -41.52 -12.03 -7.32
N THR A 725 -42.32 -12.40 -8.32
CA THR A 725 -41.91 -12.43 -9.73
C THR A 725 -42.09 -11.05 -10.33
N TYR A 726 -41.06 -10.54 -11.01
CA TYR A 726 -41.09 -9.23 -11.66
C TYR A 726 -40.99 -9.39 -13.17
N ASP A 727 -42.01 -8.91 -13.90
CA ASP A 727 -42.06 -8.96 -15.36
C ASP A 727 -41.06 -7.96 -15.98
N LYS A 728 -40.23 -8.43 -16.92
CA LYS A 728 -39.19 -7.63 -17.57
C LYS A 728 -39.80 -6.55 -18.45
N ASN A 729 -40.89 -6.83 -19.16
CA ASN A 729 -41.49 -5.89 -20.09
C ASN A 729 -42.18 -4.76 -19.34
N GLU A 730 -42.90 -5.06 -18.25
CA GLU A 730 -43.53 -4.05 -17.40
C GLU A 730 -42.52 -3.16 -16.66
N LYS A 731 -41.38 -3.74 -16.25
CA LYS A 731 -40.38 -3.01 -15.45
C LYS A 731 -39.34 -2.28 -16.29
N LEU A 732 -39.21 -2.54 -17.59
CA LEU A 732 -38.20 -1.94 -18.46
C LEU A 732 -38.41 -0.43 -18.59
N VAL A 733 -37.43 0.35 -18.12
CA VAL A 733 -37.44 1.83 -18.23
C VAL A 733 -36.44 2.35 -19.26
N PHE A 734 -35.43 1.57 -19.61
CA PHE A 734 -34.45 1.93 -20.64
C PHE A 734 -33.82 0.69 -21.29
N ASP A 735 -33.57 0.78 -22.60
CA ASP A 735 -32.85 -0.22 -23.38
C ASP A 735 -31.89 0.49 -24.35
N ALA A 736 -30.59 0.20 -24.24
CA ALA A 736 -29.56 0.90 -25.02
C ALA A 736 -29.62 0.57 -26.51
N ASN A 737 -30.04 -0.63 -26.89
CA ASN A 737 -30.18 -1.03 -28.30
C ASN A 737 -31.38 -0.33 -28.94
N LYS A 738 -32.53 -0.27 -28.25
CA LYS A 738 -33.71 0.45 -28.74
C LYS A 738 -33.45 1.95 -28.95
N ASN A 739 -32.58 2.54 -28.13
CA ASN A 739 -32.20 3.96 -28.23
C ASN A 739 -30.95 4.22 -29.09
N ASN A 740 -30.38 3.20 -29.75
CA ASN A 740 -29.17 3.29 -30.57
C ASN A 740 -27.99 3.95 -29.81
N GLU A 741 -27.80 3.58 -28.54
CA GLU A 741 -26.70 4.07 -27.70
C GLU A 741 -25.44 3.20 -27.82
N LEU A 742 -25.58 1.91 -28.14
CA LEU A 742 -24.46 1.01 -28.41
C LEU A 742 -24.10 1.07 -29.89
N ASN A 743 -23.31 2.07 -30.28
CA ASN A 743 -22.87 2.27 -31.66
C ASN A 743 -21.38 2.67 -31.70
N ALA A 744 -20.63 2.09 -32.64
CA ALA A 744 -19.20 2.36 -32.81
C ALA A 744 -18.88 3.86 -32.98
N ILE A 745 -19.75 4.64 -33.64
CA ILE A 745 -19.58 6.08 -33.88
C ILE A 745 -19.61 6.89 -32.58
N LYS A 746 -20.30 6.39 -31.54
CA LYS A 746 -20.38 7.05 -30.21
C LYS A 746 -19.16 6.75 -29.34
N VAL A 747 -18.30 5.82 -29.73
CA VAL A 747 -17.07 5.48 -28.99
C VAL A 747 -15.97 6.48 -29.33
N THR A 748 -15.34 7.04 -28.30
CA THR A 748 -14.25 8.00 -28.44
C THR A 748 -13.00 7.50 -27.73
N SER A 749 -11.82 7.88 -28.23
CA SER A 749 -10.59 7.69 -27.46
C SER A 749 -10.55 8.71 -26.31
N CYS A 750 -10.22 8.24 -25.12
CA CYS A 750 -10.30 9.01 -23.88
C CYS A 750 -9.07 8.79 -23.01
N GLY A 751 -8.66 9.81 -22.26
CA GLY A 751 -7.43 9.79 -21.46
C GLY A 751 -6.23 10.38 -22.22
N SER A 752 -5.40 11.16 -21.52
CA SER A 752 -4.62 12.21 -22.16
C SER A 752 -3.21 11.82 -22.66
N LEU A 753 -2.71 10.61 -22.42
CA LEU A 753 -1.24 10.40 -22.51
C LEU A 753 -0.77 9.12 -23.20
N ILE A 754 -1.66 8.33 -23.82
CA ILE A 754 -1.26 7.18 -24.64
C ILE A 754 -1.36 7.53 -26.13
N GLN A 755 -0.39 8.28 -26.63
CA GLN A 755 -0.44 8.97 -27.92
C GLN A 755 -0.21 8.07 -29.17
N SER A 756 0.02 6.77 -29.00
CA SER A 756 0.37 5.86 -30.11
C SER A 756 -0.40 4.55 -30.13
N GLY A 757 -1.49 4.46 -29.38
CA GLY A 757 -2.31 3.25 -29.32
C GLY A 757 -3.12 3.02 -30.57
N LYS A 758 -3.59 1.77 -30.74
CA LYS A 758 -4.51 1.38 -31.81
C LYS A 758 -5.81 0.91 -31.20
N SER A 759 -6.92 1.25 -31.84
CA SER A 759 -8.24 0.77 -31.47
C SER A 759 -9.02 0.36 -32.70
N VAL A 760 -9.73 -0.77 -32.61
CA VAL A 760 -10.73 -1.19 -33.59
C VAL A 760 -12.04 -1.33 -32.85
N ILE A 761 -13.04 -0.57 -33.28
CA ILE A 761 -14.40 -0.61 -32.75
C ILE A 761 -15.31 -0.96 -33.92
N SER A 762 -16.13 -2.00 -33.77
CA SER A 762 -17.06 -2.44 -34.83
C SER A 762 -18.42 -2.79 -34.24
N ASP A 763 -19.47 -2.43 -34.97
CA ASP A 763 -20.82 -2.95 -34.75
C ASP A 763 -20.90 -4.33 -35.40
N GLU A 764 -21.15 -5.37 -34.60
CA GLU A 764 -21.19 -6.76 -35.04
C GLU A 764 -22.62 -7.31 -34.98
N TYR A 765 -22.94 -8.23 -35.91
CA TYR A 765 -24.28 -8.75 -36.12
C TYR A 765 -24.25 -10.26 -36.34
N SER A 766 -25.10 -11.00 -35.62
CA SER A 766 -25.34 -12.42 -35.86
C SER A 766 -26.79 -12.79 -35.61
N GLY A 767 -27.52 -13.09 -36.69
CA GLY A 767 -28.96 -13.37 -36.62
C GLY A 767 -29.74 -12.13 -36.16
N GLN A 768 -30.44 -12.24 -35.03
CA GLN A 768 -31.16 -11.13 -34.38
C GLN A 768 -30.34 -10.41 -33.29
N ASN A 769 -29.10 -10.86 -33.03
CA ASN A 769 -28.27 -10.29 -31.97
C ASN A 769 -27.26 -9.30 -32.55
N ASN A 770 -27.19 -8.12 -31.92
CA ASN A 770 -26.25 -7.07 -32.24
C ASN A 770 -25.37 -6.83 -31.01
N TRP A 771 -24.08 -6.60 -31.22
CA TRP A 771 -23.17 -6.20 -30.15
C TRP A 771 -22.11 -5.25 -30.65
N LEU A 772 -21.52 -4.50 -29.73
CA LEU A 772 -20.41 -3.60 -29.99
C LEU A 772 -19.11 -4.27 -29.56
N HIS A 773 -18.18 -4.46 -30.51
CA HIS A 773 -16.87 -5.03 -30.27
C HIS A 773 -15.85 -3.93 -29.97
N PHE A 774 -15.06 -4.11 -28.92
CA PHE A 774 -13.95 -3.25 -28.56
C PHE A 774 -12.63 -4.02 -28.63
N SER A 775 -11.70 -3.58 -29.47
CA SER A 775 -10.30 -4.01 -29.45
C SER A 775 -9.40 -2.80 -29.19
N SER A 776 -8.66 -2.82 -28.09
CA SER A 776 -7.75 -1.73 -27.68
C SER A 776 -6.34 -2.25 -27.47
N LEU A 777 -5.35 -1.55 -28.04
CA LEU A 777 -3.92 -1.78 -27.81
C LEU A 777 -3.24 -0.48 -27.42
N ASN A 778 -2.72 -0.41 -26.19
CA ASN A 778 -2.09 0.78 -25.61
C ASN A 778 -2.96 2.03 -25.80
N THR A 779 -4.25 1.94 -25.52
CA THR A 779 -5.19 3.07 -25.61
C THR A 779 -6.38 2.79 -24.71
N LYS A 780 -7.16 3.82 -24.43
CA LYS A 780 -8.40 3.72 -23.70
C LYS A 780 -9.53 4.28 -24.57
N ASN A 781 -10.55 3.47 -24.77
CA ASN A 781 -11.76 3.83 -25.48
C ASN A 781 -12.90 3.98 -24.48
N CYS A 782 -13.75 4.96 -24.74
CA CYS A 782 -14.87 5.31 -23.87
C CYS A 782 -16.16 5.45 -24.66
N LEU A 783 -17.21 4.87 -24.10
CA LEU A 783 -18.59 5.05 -24.52
C LEU A 783 -19.33 5.72 -23.38
N SER A 784 -20.11 6.76 -23.67
CA SER A 784 -20.94 7.40 -22.66
C SER A 784 -22.28 7.81 -23.24
N PHE A 785 -23.35 7.59 -22.48
CA PHE A 785 -24.70 7.97 -22.86
C PHE A 785 -25.57 8.25 -21.63
N GLY A 786 -26.66 8.99 -21.86
CA GLY A 786 -27.51 9.54 -20.83
C GLY A 786 -28.78 8.76 -20.57
N LEU A 787 -29.12 8.62 -19.29
CA LEU A 787 -30.42 8.13 -18.79
C LEU A 787 -31.22 9.32 -18.24
N GLY A 788 -31.47 10.32 -19.10
CA GLY A 788 -31.89 11.67 -18.67
C GLY A 788 -33.23 11.75 -17.95
N ASN A 789 -34.13 10.78 -18.14
CA ASN A 789 -35.49 10.81 -17.62
C ASN A 789 -35.68 9.97 -16.34
N LEU A 790 -34.63 9.30 -15.86
CA LEU A 790 -34.73 8.45 -14.66
C LEU A 790 -34.71 9.31 -13.40
N SER A 791 -35.73 9.15 -12.56
CA SER A 791 -35.86 9.83 -11.28
C SER A 791 -34.85 9.29 -10.27
N HIS A 792 -34.26 10.15 -9.45
CA HIS A 792 -33.39 9.68 -8.36
C HIS A 792 -34.18 9.11 -7.19
N ASN A 793 -35.49 9.39 -7.09
CA ASN A 793 -36.34 8.86 -6.02
C ASN A 793 -36.70 7.36 -6.18
N GLU A 794 -36.32 6.73 -7.29
CA GLU A 794 -36.65 5.34 -7.59
C GLU A 794 -35.40 4.46 -7.56
N GLY A 795 -35.60 3.16 -7.30
CA GLY A 795 -34.55 2.15 -7.39
C GLY A 795 -34.52 1.53 -8.78
N TYR A 796 -33.33 1.13 -9.24
CA TYR A 796 -33.15 0.50 -10.55
C TYR A 796 -32.29 -0.75 -10.51
N LEU A 797 -32.61 -1.72 -11.36
CA LEU A 797 -31.80 -2.88 -11.68
C LEU A 797 -31.19 -2.67 -13.07
N ILE A 798 -29.87 -2.56 -13.13
CA ILE A 798 -29.10 -2.38 -14.36
C ILE A 798 -28.55 -3.73 -14.77
N ALA A 799 -28.92 -4.18 -15.97
CA ALA A 799 -28.47 -5.42 -16.58
C ALA A 799 -27.54 -5.11 -17.75
N ILE A 800 -26.31 -5.60 -17.68
CA ILE A 800 -25.28 -5.39 -18.71
C ILE A 800 -24.86 -6.75 -19.26
N GLU A 801 -25.11 -6.97 -20.54
CA GLU A 801 -24.72 -8.17 -21.26
C GLU A 801 -23.33 -7.96 -21.90
N SER A 802 -22.35 -8.76 -21.51
CA SER A 802 -20.96 -8.60 -21.96
C SER A 802 -20.19 -9.91 -21.98
N ARG A 803 -19.06 -9.94 -22.69
CA ARG A 803 -18.02 -10.96 -22.56
C ARG A 803 -16.63 -10.35 -22.71
N ASN A 804 -15.64 -10.94 -22.04
CA ASN A 804 -14.23 -10.59 -22.13
C ASN A 804 -13.50 -11.67 -22.92
N LEU A 805 -12.99 -11.31 -24.10
CA LEU A 805 -12.28 -12.24 -24.99
C LEU A 805 -10.79 -12.30 -24.65
N ALA A 806 -10.19 -11.16 -24.31
CA ALA A 806 -8.79 -11.06 -23.93
C ALA A 806 -8.50 -9.83 -23.06
N GLY A 807 -7.43 -9.90 -22.26
CA GLY A 807 -6.89 -8.77 -21.50
C GLY A 807 -7.79 -8.31 -20.34
N THR A 808 -7.81 -6.99 -20.11
CA THR A 808 -8.63 -6.37 -19.06
C THR A 808 -10.11 -6.34 -19.46
N PRO A 809 -11.05 -6.58 -18.54
CA PRO A 809 -12.47 -6.48 -18.82
C PRO A 809 -12.93 -5.02 -18.99
N LEU A 810 -14.14 -4.82 -19.54
CA LEU A 810 -14.79 -3.51 -19.55
C LEU A 810 -15.01 -3.00 -18.13
N ARG A 811 -14.80 -1.71 -17.94
CA ARG A 811 -15.20 -0.99 -16.72
C ARG A 811 -16.46 -0.19 -16.98
N VAL A 812 -17.42 -0.23 -16.07
CA VAL A 812 -18.64 0.55 -16.12
C VAL A 812 -18.72 1.49 -14.92
N GLY A 813 -19.09 2.75 -15.18
CA GLY A 813 -19.43 3.76 -14.19
C GLY A 813 -20.85 4.27 -14.43
N LEU A 814 -21.56 4.56 -13.34
CA LEU A 814 -22.84 5.28 -13.34
C LEU A 814 -22.69 6.56 -12.55
N ILE A 815 -22.85 7.70 -13.21
CA ILE A 815 -22.65 9.02 -12.64
C ILE A 815 -23.99 9.72 -12.49
N ASN A 816 -24.27 10.21 -11.30
CA ASN A 816 -25.43 11.05 -11.00
C ASN A 816 -25.31 12.39 -11.74
N ARG A 817 -26.25 12.73 -12.64
CA ARG A 817 -26.16 13.98 -13.43
C ARG A 817 -26.30 15.24 -12.58
N THR A 818 -27.07 15.15 -11.49
CA THR A 818 -27.38 16.26 -10.59
C THR A 818 -26.22 16.50 -9.62
N ALA A 819 -25.79 15.48 -8.87
CA ALA A 819 -24.70 15.59 -7.91
C ALA A 819 -23.31 15.54 -8.55
N LYS A 820 -23.17 14.95 -9.75
CA LYS A 820 -21.89 14.57 -10.36
C LYS A 820 -21.09 13.55 -9.54
N HIS A 821 -21.77 12.87 -8.62
CA HIS A 821 -21.24 11.77 -7.82
C HIS A 821 -21.27 10.46 -8.61
N THR A 822 -20.28 9.59 -8.40
CA THR A 822 -20.23 8.25 -9.01
C THR A 822 -20.92 7.26 -8.10
N GLU A 823 -22.08 6.76 -8.50
CA GLU A 823 -22.91 5.86 -7.69
C GLU A 823 -22.46 4.39 -7.81
N ILE A 824 -22.04 3.99 -9.00
CA ILE A 824 -21.51 2.66 -9.30
C ILE A 824 -20.26 2.84 -10.13
N GLU A 825 -19.20 2.12 -9.79
CA GLU A 825 -18.03 1.95 -10.66
C GLU A 825 -17.55 0.52 -10.48
N ALA A 826 -17.47 -0.30 -11.51
CA ALA A 826 -17.04 -1.70 -11.39
C ALA A 826 -16.47 -2.24 -12.70
N ASP A 827 -15.55 -3.19 -12.57
CA ASP A 827 -15.10 -4.02 -13.69
C ASP A 827 -16.13 -5.14 -13.95
N LEU A 828 -16.48 -5.36 -15.21
CA LEU A 828 -17.32 -6.47 -15.63
C LEU A 828 -16.55 -7.81 -15.50
N PRO A 829 -17.23 -8.96 -15.38
CA PRO A 829 -16.55 -10.23 -15.14
C PRO A 829 -15.70 -10.68 -16.34
N ARG A 830 -14.63 -11.43 -16.04
CA ARG A 830 -13.74 -12.03 -17.05
C ARG A 830 -14.28 -13.39 -17.50
N GLU A 831 -15.32 -13.35 -18.30
CA GLU A 831 -15.95 -14.54 -18.87
C GLU A 831 -15.93 -14.45 -20.40
N SER A 832 -15.44 -15.50 -21.06
CA SER A 832 -15.42 -15.57 -22.52
C SER A 832 -16.80 -15.84 -23.11
N ASN A 833 -17.70 -16.43 -22.32
CA ASN A 833 -19.10 -16.62 -22.66
C ASN A 833 -19.91 -15.36 -22.36
N TRP A 834 -21.00 -15.17 -23.12
CA TRP A 834 -21.97 -14.11 -22.83
C TRP A 834 -22.56 -14.27 -21.45
N ILE A 835 -22.51 -13.19 -20.66
CA ILE A 835 -23.09 -13.16 -19.33
C ILE A 835 -23.82 -11.83 -19.11
N THR A 836 -24.91 -11.89 -18.34
CA THR A 836 -25.61 -10.70 -17.85
C THR A 836 -25.14 -10.39 -16.44
N THR A 837 -24.61 -9.19 -16.25
CA THR A 837 -24.21 -8.67 -14.94
C THR A 837 -25.24 -7.70 -14.43
N TYR A 838 -25.68 -7.92 -13.18
CA TYR A 838 -26.70 -7.13 -12.51
C TYR A 838 -26.09 -6.21 -11.45
N PHE A 839 -26.43 -4.92 -11.55
CA PHE A 839 -26.17 -3.90 -10.56
C PHE A 839 -27.49 -3.29 -10.04
N ILE A 840 -27.56 -3.07 -8.74
CA ILE A 840 -28.69 -2.41 -8.07
C ILE A 840 -28.26 -0.98 -7.76
N LEU A 841 -29.02 -0.03 -8.30
CA LEU A 841 -28.96 1.38 -7.92
C LEU A 841 -30.09 1.65 -6.92
N PRO A 842 -29.78 1.95 -5.65
CA PRO A 842 -30.80 2.29 -4.66
C PRO A 842 -31.42 3.67 -4.95
N PRO A 843 -32.64 3.97 -4.45
CA PRO A 843 -33.21 5.30 -4.46
C PRO A 843 -32.29 6.31 -3.74
N LEU A 844 -32.08 7.48 -4.34
CA LEU A 844 -31.29 8.62 -3.87
C LEU A 844 -32.22 9.83 -3.59
N ALA A 845 -31.75 11.04 -3.85
CA ALA A 845 -32.46 12.28 -3.54
C ALA A 845 -33.78 12.42 -4.32
N GLN A 846 -34.81 12.93 -3.64
CA GLN A 846 -36.15 13.11 -4.24
C GLN A 846 -36.19 14.16 -5.36
N ASP A 847 -35.27 15.13 -5.32
CA ASP A 847 -35.17 16.25 -6.27
C ASP A 847 -34.15 16.01 -7.40
N GLY A 848 -33.56 14.82 -7.44
CA GLY A 848 -32.54 14.47 -8.42
C GLY A 848 -33.12 13.85 -9.70
N LEU A 849 -32.49 14.15 -10.83
CA LEU A 849 -32.87 13.61 -12.14
C LEU A 849 -31.65 13.19 -12.96
N GLY A 850 -31.78 12.03 -13.60
CA GLY A 850 -30.94 11.53 -14.67
C GLY A 850 -29.58 10.97 -14.23
N TYR A 851 -29.08 10.01 -15.00
CA TYR A 851 -27.75 9.41 -14.83
C TYR A 851 -26.97 9.41 -16.14
N ASP A 852 -25.65 9.29 -16.05
CA ASP A 852 -24.77 9.01 -17.19
C ASP A 852 -24.13 7.64 -16.99
N ILE A 853 -24.25 6.76 -17.99
CA ILE A 853 -23.45 5.54 -18.06
C ILE A 853 -22.14 5.86 -18.78
N TYR A 854 -21.05 5.32 -18.24
CA TYR A 854 -19.72 5.45 -18.79
C TYR A 854 -19.06 4.08 -18.85
N ILE A 855 -18.72 3.61 -20.03
CA ILE A 855 -18.07 2.31 -20.26
C ILE A 855 -16.69 2.57 -20.83
N THR A 856 -15.68 1.89 -20.30
CA THR A 856 -14.31 2.02 -20.81
C THR A 856 -13.70 0.67 -21.13
N ASN A 857 -13.11 0.58 -22.32
CA ASN A 857 -12.19 -0.50 -22.69
C ASN A 857 -10.75 0.04 -22.59
N ASN A 858 -10.00 -0.44 -21.61
CA ASN A 858 -8.65 0.04 -21.32
C ASN A 858 -7.61 -0.97 -21.80
N SER A 859 -6.50 -0.52 -22.38
CA SER A 859 -5.33 -1.36 -22.67
C SER A 859 -4.06 -0.58 -22.37
N ILE A 860 -3.09 -1.25 -21.73
CA ILE A 860 -1.84 -0.64 -21.26
C ILE A 860 -0.66 -1.39 -21.85
N GLY A 861 0.21 -0.69 -22.59
CA GLY A 861 1.39 -1.29 -23.21
C GLY A 861 1.04 -2.29 -24.30
N ALA A 862 1.74 -3.43 -24.32
CA ALA A 862 1.58 -4.47 -25.34
C ALA A 862 0.43 -5.46 -25.05
N ASP A 863 -0.33 -5.26 -23.97
CA ASP A 863 -1.42 -6.15 -23.59
C ASP A 863 -2.73 -5.72 -24.26
N LEU A 864 -3.13 -6.47 -25.29
CA LEU A 864 -4.39 -6.30 -26.00
C LEU A 864 -5.58 -6.53 -25.07
N SER A 865 -6.61 -5.69 -25.17
CA SER A 865 -7.88 -5.86 -24.47
C SER A 865 -9.03 -5.94 -25.48
N GLU A 866 -9.71 -7.08 -25.46
CA GLU A 866 -10.84 -7.40 -26.35
C GLU A 866 -12.08 -7.73 -25.55
N ASN A 867 -13.14 -6.97 -25.81
CA ASN A 867 -14.40 -7.07 -25.08
C ASN A 867 -15.59 -6.81 -25.98
N ASP A 868 -16.70 -7.48 -25.71
CA ASP A 868 -17.97 -7.24 -26.38
C ASP A 868 -19.04 -6.82 -25.39
N ILE A 869 -19.93 -5.92 -25.82
CA ILE A 869 -21.14 -5.53 -25.09
C ILE A 869 -22.38 -5.73 -25.98
N GLY A 870 -23.34 -6.49 -25.49
CA GLY A 870 -24.55 -6.86 -26.23
C GLY A 870 -25.68 -5.87 -26.01
N ASN A 871 -26.06 -5.62 -24.75
CA ASN A 871 -27.08 -4.63 -24.41
C ASN A 871 -26.88 -4.09 -22.98
N VAL A 872 -27.41 -2.90 -22.72
CA VAL A 872 -27.58 -2.32 -21.38
C VAL A 872 -29.06 -2.01 -21.19
N ARG A 873 -29.69 -2.72 -20.25
CA ARG A 873 -31.10 -2.54 -19.90
C ARG A 873 -31.23 -2.04 -18.48
N VAL A 874 -32.19 -1.17 -18.24
CA VAL A 874 -32.51 -0.66 -16.90
C VAL A 874 -33.96 -0.97 -16.61
N TYR A 875 -34.20 -1.58 -15.46
CA TYR A 875 -35.52 -1.93 -14.96
C TYR A 875 -35.81 -1.16 -13.67
N SER A 876 -37.06 -0.74 -13.48
CA SER A 876 -37.53 -0.28 -12.18
C SER A 876 -37.42 -1.41 -11.15
N PHE A 877 -36.96 -1.08 -9.94
CA PHE A 877 -36.60 -2.07 -8.92
C PHE A 877 -37.21 -1.72 -7.55
N PRO A 878 -37.97 -2.62 -6.92
CA PRO A 878 -38.63 -2.37 -5.63
C PRO A 878 -37.64 -2.54 -4.46
N TYR A 879 -36.64 -1.67 -4.41
CA TYR A 879 -35.54 -1.71 -3.43
C TYR A 879 -36.03 -1.71 -1.97
N GLU A 880 -36.97 -0.81 -1.65
CA GLU A 880 -37.52 -0.65 -0.30
C GLU A 880 -38.35 -1.86 0.14
N GLU A 881 -39.13 -2.45 -0.77
CA GLU A 881 -39.97 -3.62 -0.48
C GLU A 881 -39.11 -4.81 -0.04
N LEU A 882 -38.05 -5.10 -0.81
CA LEU A 882 -37.16 -6.23 -0.51
C LEU A 882 -36.36 -6.03 0.77
N LEU A 883 -35.85 -4.81 1.03
CA LEU A 883 -35.11 -4.53 2.25
C LEU A 883 -35.97 -4.55 3.52
N ASN A 884 -37.24 -4.18 3.40
CA ASN A 884 -38.17 -4.20 4.54
C ASN A 884 -38.79 -5.59 4.75
N PHE A 885 -38.61 -6.52 3.81
CA PHE A 885 -39.08 -7.90 3.97
C PHE A 885 -38.34 -8.60 5.11
N HIS A 886 -39.07 -8.95 6.16
CA HIS A 886 -38.55 -9.67 7.32
C HIS A 886 -39.55 -10.69 7.84
N LEU A 887 -39.03 -11.77 8.44
CA LEU A 887 -39.83 -12.76 9.15
C LEU A 887 -39.78 -12.43 10.65
N PRO A 888 -40.92 -12.11 11.28
CA PRO A 888 -40.97 -11.86 12.71
C PRO A 888 -40.84 -13.16 13.52
N THR A 889 -40.07 -13.14 14.60
CA THR A 889 -40.19 -14.10 15.71
C THR A 889 -40.39 -13.32 17.03
N ASP A 890 -40.96 -13.96 18.05
CA ASP A 890 -41.47 -13.29 19.28
C ASP A 890 -40.50 -12.26 19.88
N MET A 891 -40.99 -11.03 20.10
CA MET A 891 -40.21 -9.98 20.75
C MET A 891 -40.99 -9.24 21.84
N ASN A 892 -40.44 -9.25 23.05
CA ASN A 892 -40.73 -8.27 24.09
C ASN A 892 -39.62 -7.19 24.09
N SER A 893 -40.06 -5.93 24.19
CA SER A 893 -39.26 -4.70 24.15
C SER A 893 -38.10 -4.66 25.15
N LEU A 894 -37.06 -3.88 24.83
CA LEU A 894 -35.78 -3.84 25.55
C LEU A 894 -35.40 -2.44 26.03
N ALA A 895 -34.82 -2.38 27.24
CA ALA A 895 -34.34 -1.17 27.88
C ALA A 895 -32.80 -1.10 27.86
N VAL A 896 -32.26 0.11 27.79
CA VAL A 896 -30.83 0.40 27.91
C VAL A 896 -30.49 0.62 29.39
N SER A 897 -29.51 -0.10 29.93
CA SER A 897 -28.98 0.10 31.29
C SER A 897 -27.54 0.59 31.24
N GLN A 898 -27.35 1.88 31.49
CA GLN A 898 -26.01 2.47 31.65
C GLN A 898 -25.52 2.27 33.09
N SER A 899 -24.92 1.12 33.40
CA SER A 899 -24.38 0.83 34.75
C SER A 899 -22.93 0.32 34.75
N ALA A 900 -22.12 0.71 33.75
CA ALA A 900 -20.69 0.36 33.69
C ALA A 900 -19.78 1.56 33.43
N ILE A 901 -18.64 1.57 34.10
CA ILE A 901 -17.55 2.52 33.89
C ILE A 901 -16.46 1.81 33.10
N ALA A 902 -16.05 2.38 31.97
CA ALA A 902 -15.02 1.83 31.11
C ALA A 902 -13.83 2.79 30.97
N GLU A 903 -12.63 2.25 31.12
CA GLU A 903 -11.36 2.97 31.02
C GLU A 903 -10.52 2.36 29.89
N LYS A 904 -10.06 3.20 28.96
CA LYS A 904 -9.11 2.80 27.91
C LYS A 904 -7.69 2.92 28.45
N LEU A 905 -7.01 1.79 28.61
CA LEU A 905 -5.60 1.76 29.03
C LEU A 905 -4.68 1.96 27.83
N PHE A 906 -4.88 1.14 26.78
CA PHE A 906 -4.19 1.23 25.49
C PHE A 906 -5.17 0.90 24.36
N SER A 907 -4.77 1.07 23.09
CA SER A 907 -5.64 0.75 21.95
C SER A 907 -6.15 -0.70 21.96
N SER A 908 -5.33 -1.62 22.47
CA SER A 908 -5.59 -3.06 22.56
C SER A 908 -6.11 -3.53 23.93
N LEU A 909 -6.36 -2.62 24.89
CA LEU A 909 -6.78 -3.00 26.26
C LEU A 909 -7.73 -1.99 26.90
N TYR A 910 -8.91 -2.48 27.28
CA TYR A 910 -9.93 -1.73 28.01
C TYR A 910 -10.25 -2.44 29.33
N LYS A 911 -10.47 -1.66 30.38
CA LYS A 911 -10.94 -2.13 31.69
C LYS A 911 -12.39 -1.68 31.88
N VAL A 912 -13.27 -2.62 32.19
CA VAL A 912 -14.70 -2.38 32.38
C VAL A 912 -15.09 -2.81 33.79
N THR A 913 -15.69 -1.90 34.56
CA THR A 913 -16.14 -2.16 35.93
C THR A 913 -17.66 -2.00 36.01
N PHE A 914 -18.32 -3.03 36.53
CA PHE A 914 -19.77 -3.12 36.67
C PHE A 914 -20.21 -2.89 38.12
N THR A 915 -21.38 -2.28 38.32
CA THR A 915 -21.87 -1.86 39.65
C THR A 915 -23.12 -2.59 40.16
N LYS A 916 -23.88 -3.34 39.33
CA LYS A 916 -25.00 -4.25 39.72
C LYS A 916 -25.19 -5.42 38.73
N ASN A 917 -26.01 -6.42 39.11
CA ASN A 917 -26.29 -7.72 38.45
C ASN A 917 -26.22 -7.71 36.90
N LEU A 918 -25.53 -8.73 36.37
CA LEU A 918 -25.02 -8.80 34.99
C LEU A 918 -25.69 -9.92 34.19
N GLU A 919 -26.80 -9.60 33.53
CA GLU A 919 -27.26 -10.33 32.34
C GLU A 919 -27.12 -9.39 31.14
N ASN A 920 -25.88 -8.94 30.90
CA ASN A 920 -25.67 -7.79 30.03
C ASN A 920 -24.81 -8.17 28.82
N ASN A 921 -25.18 -7.61 27.67
CA ASN A 921 -24.38 -7.52 26.47
C ASN A 921 -23.42 -6.33 26.63
N VAL A 922 -22.12 -6.59 26.56
CA VAL A 922 -21.08 -5.55 26.55
C VAL A 922 -20.66 -5.32 25.12
N ALA A 923 -20.78 -4.11 24.60
CA ALA A 923 -20.30 -3.74 23.28
C ALA A 923 -19.05 -2.88 23.39
N LEU A 924 -18.05 -3.15 22.55
CA LEU A 924 -16.87 -2.33 22.34
C LEU A 924 -16.93 -1.75 20.92
N TRP A 925 -16.99 -0.43 20.81
CA TRP A 925 -16.99 0.33 19.56
C TRP A 925 -15.60 0.38 18.91
N GLN A 926 -15.08 -0.82 18.66
CA GLN A 926 -13.94 -1.12 17.81
C GLN A 926 -14.39 -2.21 16.84
N ALA A 927 -13.88 -2.16 15.61
CA ALA A 927 -14.23 -3.11 14.56
C ALA A 927 -14.05 -4.56 15.03
N TYR A 928 -15.01 -5.41 14.68
CA TYR A 928 -15.06 -6.80 15.10
C TYR A 928 -13.81 -7.54 14.63
N ASP A 929 -13.12 -8.21 15.57
CA ASP A 929 -12.01 -9.09 15.25
C ASP A 929 -12.01 -10.26 16.26
N PRO A 930 -11.95 -11.53 15.81
CA PRO A 930 -11.92 -12.70 16.69
C PRO A 930 -10.75 -12.70 17.71
N GLY A 931 -9.71 -11.89 17.50
CA GLY A 931 -8.60 -11.70 18.42
C GLY A 931 -8.93 -10.92 19.70
N TRP A 932 -10.13 -10.32 19.81
CA TRP A 932 -10.59 -9.67 21.03
C TRP A 932 -11.13 -10.68 22.05
N LEU A 933 -10.62 -10.61 23.28
CA LEU A 933 -11.01 -11.47 24.40
C LEU A 933 -11.58 -10.64 25.56
N ALA A 934 -12.63 -11.12 26.20
CA ALA A 934 -13.07 -10.62 27.50
C ALA A 934 -12.51 -11.53 28.60
N LEU A 935 -11.74 -10.96 29.53
CA LEU A 935 -10.98 -11.67 30.56
C LEU A 935 -11.36 -11.17 31.95
N GLN A 936 -11.53 -12.10 32.89
CA GLN A 936 -11.73 -11.79 34.31
C GLN A 936 -10.53 -12.26 35.14
N LYS A 937 -10.13 -11.45 36.13
CA LYS A 937 -9.07 -11.83 37.09
C LYS A 937 -9.57 -12.93 38.03
N THR A 938 -8.71 -13.92 38.30
CA THR A 938 -8.95 -15.02 39.23
C THR A 938 -7.86 -15.08 40.31
N ASN A 939 -8.15 -15.76 41.43
CA ASN A 939 -7.20 -15.91 42.54
C ASN A 939 -6.21 -17.08 42.34
N SER A 940 -6.49 -17.99 41.40
CA SER A 940 -5.66 -19.16 41.10
C SER A 940 -5.25 -19.18 39.63
N PHE A 941 -4.13 -19.83 39.34
CA PHE A 941 -3.65 -19.97 37.96
C PHE A 941 -4.64 -20.78 37.10
N PRO A 942 -4.99 -20.34 35.88
CA PRO A 942 -4.54 -19.11 35.21
C PRO A 942 -5.21 -17.86 35.82
N PHE A 943 -4.41 -16.83 36.15
CA PHE A 943 -4.85 -15.57 36.82
C PHE A 943 -5.81 -14.71 35.98
N LEU A 944 -6.05 -15.07 34.72
CA LEU A 944 -7.01 -14.46 33.82
C LEU A 944 -7.79 -15.60 33.13
N LYS A 945 -9.13 -15.53 33.20
CA LYS A 945 -10.02 -16.50 32.56
C LYS A 945 -10.94 -15.81 31.53
N PRO A 946 -11.12 -16.37 30.33
CA PRO A 946 -12.11 -15.88 29.37
C PRO A 946 -13.53 -15.94 29.93
N VAL A 947 -14.34 -14.91 29.66
CA VAL A 947 -15.74 -14.80 30.08
C VAL A 947 -16.63 -14.35 28.93
N GLY A 948 -17.87 -14.86 28.88
CA GLY A 948 -18.87 -14.50 27.88
C GLY A 948 -18.64 -15.12 26.48
N LYS A 949 -19.69 -15.05 25.65
CA LYS A 949 -19.64 -15.41 24.22
C LYS A 949 -19.33 -14.15 23.42
N HIS A 950 -18.24 -14.14 22.64
CA HIS A 950 -17.93 -13.04 21.71
C HIS A 950 -18.93 -13.05 20.55
N VAL A 951 -19.50 -11.89 20.25
CA VAL A 951 -20.57 -11.71 19.27
C VAL A 951 -20.33 -10.45 18.44
N LEU A 952 -20.91 -10.43 17.24
CA LEU A 952 -20.89 -9.28 16.34
C LEU A 952 -22.08 -8.37 16.67
N VAL A 953 -21.81 -7.11 16.99
CA VAL A 953 -22.83 -6.10 17.34
C VAL A 953 -22.97 -5.12 16.18
N ASN A 954 -24.21 -4.78 15.82
CA ASN A 954 -24.54 -3.83 14.73
C ASN A 954 -23.84 -4.15 13.40
N ASN A 955 -23.54 -5.43 13.14
CA ASN A 955 -22.79 -5.90 11.97
C ASN A 955 -21.39 -5.28 11.78
N TRP A 956 -20.78 -4.70 12.82
CA TRP A 956 -19.42 -4.16 12.70
C TRP A 956 -18.57 -4.21 13.96
N ALA A 957 -19.17 -4.23 15.15
CA ALA A 957 -18.46 -4.03 16.41
C ALA A 957 -18.27 -5.32 17.21
N ASN A 958 -17.28 -5.31 18.09
CA ASN A 958 -17.10 -6.37 19.08
C ASN A 958 -18.18 -6.29 20.17
N GLY A 959 -18.68 -7.44 20.62
CA GLY A 959 -19.47 -7.52 21.84
C GLY A 959 -19.35 -8.86 22.55
N TRP A 960 -19.82 -8.93 23.79
CA TRP A 960 -19.82 -10.13 24.61
C TRP A 960 -21.15 -10.31 25.33
N GLN A 961 -21.74 -11.48 25.20
CA GLN A 961 -22.89 -11.90 26.00
C GLN A 961 -22.37 -12.54 27.28
N LEU A 962 -22.46 -11.80 28.39
CA LEU A 962 -21.98 -12.28 29.68
C LEU A 962 -23.06 -13.12 30.37
N LYS A 963 -22.68 -14.28 30.92
CA LYS A 963 -23.57 -15.13 31.72
C LYS A 963 -23.22 -15.02 33.19
N LYS A 964 -24.22 -14.87 34.06
CA LYS A 964 -24.05 -14.77 35.52
C LYS A 964 -23.24 -15.94 36.11
N SER A 965 -23.41 -17.15 35.59
CA SER A 965 -22.66 -18.35 36.03
C SER A 965 -21.16 -18.31 35.73
N GLN A 966 -20.70 -17.42 34.86
CA GLN A 966 -19.30 -17.33 34.45
C GLN A 966 -18.53 -16.23 35.18
N ILE A 967 -19.21 -15.39 35.97
CA ILE A 967 -18.64 -14.21 36.63
C ILE A 967 -18.40 -14.52 38.11
N ILE A 968 -17.14 -14.45 38.53
CA ILE A 968 -16.76 -14.61 39.94
C ILE A 968 -16.76 -13.22 40.59
N SER A 969 -17.72 -12.91 41.46
CA SER A 969 -17.73 -11.63 42.20
C SER A 969 -17.53 -11.87 43.69
N PRO A 970 -16.41 -11.42 44.29
CA PRO A 970 -16.23 -11.44 45.75
C PRO A 970 -17.02 -10.33 46.46
N ASN A 971 -17.33 -9.22 45.76
CA ASN A 971 -18.08 -8.05 46.21
C ASN A 971 -19.07 -7.62 45.11
N ASP A 972 -19.96 -6.66 45.38
CA ASP A 972 -20.92 -6.05 44.42
C ASP A 972 -20.29 -5.38 43.17
N GLN A 973 -18.97 -5.48 42.98
CA GLN A 973 -18.26 -4.96 41.80
C GLN A 973 -17.49 -6.05 41.06
N THR A 974 -17.76 -6.17 39.75
CA THR A 974 -17.04 -7.06 38.84
C THR A 974 -16.18 -6.24 37.88
N THR A 975 -14.93 -6.65 37.64
CA THR A 975 -14.06 -6.06 36.62
C THR A 975 -13.74 -7.06 35.51
N VAL A 976 -13.93 -6.64 34.25
CA VAL A 976 -13.60 -7.40 33.03
C VAL A 976 -12.62 -6.59 32.18
N TYR A 977 -11.62 -7.25 31.62
CA TYR A 977 -10.66 -6.68 30.70
C TYR A 977 -10.97 -7.13 29.28
N LEU A 978 -11.16 -6.17 28.36
CA LEU A 978 -11.28 -6.44 26.93
C LEU A 978 -9.90 -6.27 26.32
N PHE A 979 -9.29 -7.37 25.85
CA PHE A 979 -7.90 -7.40 25.41
C PHE A 979 -7.74 -8.02 24.03
N PHE A 980 -7.00 -7.35 23.15
CA PHE A 980 -6.61 -7.87 21.84
C PHE A 980 -5.34 -8.70 21.96
N TRP A 981 -5.49 -10.03 22.05
CA TRP A 981 -4.37 -10.92 22.37
C TRP A 981 -3.17 -10.87 21.40
N PRO A 982 -3.35 -10.59 20.08
CA PRO A 982 -2.21 -10.52 19.15
C PRO A 982 -1.17 -9.46 19.54
N GLN A 983 -1.55 -8.47 20.37
CA GLN A 983 -0.62 -7.51 20.96
C GLN A 983 0.54 -8.16 21.71
N ILE A 984 0.34 -9.36 22.29
CA ILE A 984 1.40 -10.12 22.98
C ILE A 984 2.54 -10.47 22.02
N LEU A 985 2.25 -10.76 20.74
CA LEU A 985 3.27 -11.14 19.74
C LEU A 985 4.33 -10.04 19.57
N GLN A 986 3.88 -8.77 19.55
CA GLN A 986 4.78 -7.62 19.51
C GLN A 986 5.67 -7.56 20.77
N TRP A 987 5.08 -7.72 21.96
CA TRP A 987 5.81 -7.65 23.23
C TRP A 987 6.80 -8.80 23.41
N VAL A 988 6.44 -10.02 22.99
CA VAL A 988 7.36 -11.16 22.91
C VAL A 988 8.53 -10.81 21.99
N GLY A 989 8.25 -10.23 20.81
CA GLY A 989 9.31 -9.79 19.91
C GLY A 989 10.23 -8.73 20.51
N PHE A 990 9.69 -7.76 21.26
CA PHE A 990 10.52 -6.81 22.02
C PHE A 990 11.37 -7.50 23.09
N GLY A 991 10.81 -8.47 23.81
CA GLY A 991 11.54 -9.26 24.80
C GLY A 991 12.66 -10.12 24.19
N LEU A 992 12.50 -10.55 22.94
CA LEU A 992 13.52 -11.31 22.20
C LEU A 992 14.65 -10.43 21.63
N LEU A 993 14.39 -9.14 21.38
CA LEU A 993 15.34 -8.24 20.71
C LEU A 993 16.74 -8.16 21.39
N PRO A 994 16.88 -8.14 22.73
CA PRO A 994 18.18 -8.15 23.40
C PRO A 994 18.94 -9.49 23.32
N LEU A 995 18.25 -10.60 23.01
CA LEU A 995 18.81 -11.96 23.09
C LEU A 995 20.09 -12.16 22.24
N PRO A 996 20.17 -11.69 20.97
CA PRO A 996 21.38 -11.83 20.18
C PRO A 996 22.60 -11.12 20.78
N PHE A 997 22.39 -10.04 21.55
CA PHE A 997 23.45 -9.32 22.26
C PHE A 997 23.86 -10.05 23.54
N ILE A 998 22.90 -10.54 24.32
CA ILE A 998 23.14 -11.28 25.56
C ILE A 998 23.94 -12.57 25.29
N LEU A 999 23.60 -13.28 24.21
CA LEU A 999 24.32 -14.49 23.77
C LEU A 999 25.78 -14.21 23.39
N LEU A 1000 26.16 -12.97 23.12
CA LEU A 1000 27.56 -12.57 22.88
C LEU A 1000 28.32 -12.28 24.18
N LEU A 1001 27.61 -11.88 25.23
CA LEU A 1001 28.17 -11.55 26.55
C LEU A 1001 28.55 -12.81 27.33
N ARG A 1002 27.83 -13.93 27.15
CA ARG A 1002 28.24 -15.23 27.71
C ARG A 1002 29.61 -15.62 27.14
N ARG A 1003 30.68 -15.38 27.92
CA ARG A 1003 32.01 -15.93 27.66
C ARG A 1003 31.88 -17.45 27.60
N LYS A 1004 32.51 -18.07 26.60
CA LYS A 1004 33.03 -19.42 26.80
C LYS A 1004 34.04 -19.28 27.95
N HIS A 1005 33.67 -19.77 29.12
CA HIS A 1005 34.66 -20.41 29.97
C HIS A 1005 35.09 -21.71 29.29
#